data_AF-D1NVT7-F1
#
_entry.id   AF-D1NVT7-F1
#
_cell.length_a   1.000
_cell.length_b   1.000
_cell.length_c   1.000
_cell.angle_alpha   90.00
_cell.angle_beta   90.00
_cell.angle_gamma   90.00
#
_symmetry.space_group_name_H-M   'P 1'
#
loop_
_entity.id
_entity.type
_entity.pdbx_description
1 polymer ?
#
loop_
_entity_poly.entity_id
_entity_poly.type
_entity_poly.pdbx_seq_one_letter_code
_entity_poly.pdbx_strand_id
1 'polypeptide(L)'
;MADLDQTEDPKDLHEQIEQESGHAGAEAGSGQAESPQTAAPAEREAAVDKSAQQPDAQTAADTTNTANTANQEAAESAMNRGTTESALGNDAQAVKQEMSETAQANETDANSIASSSETIGTVDGETADTAQTGESGEQNNDATVQHAADEAADQPAAETGGESSAETAGETTAETGGEGALETTDEPAAVTANESAKDSAAMSAAKGATKAAHKHRGVHAPQWWVRYKQTKFYQIWDKRIKFSYGAYAVVFIVVTLVMDMFQLWGTAIGSTYDPNGPSLLHQVFKAEYIWLSSTSGWLNMIGLALIYLAVICVINRFWVATGIFGAVMTVFGIANKIKIALRNEPIIPSDLLFISGGQGGEITSFVSDDMKSLVNAAIWFVVWYVIICFALQFIDKRRAFIYCSWMHPIRNAKNICGTLGRILAAVLSVVLLVNYAWGLSDTESASYRFTSKTFGYSPKLWNALEDAQASGTVSTFLSLTKMRAMEKPDAYSEQEMNKLAATYRKQADAINEQRNTQLTDNTVIAILSESFSDPTRVPGITMSEDPIPFVRQLKNDTTSGIMLSSGYGGGTANLEYQELTGQSMAVFDPSMLAPYQQLVPKLRSIFTFNQMWNRACGSEKCSVAFHPYQKNFYMRDSNYKKFQFSYFRTQDTQPPVTHQDTLENSWVVSDEAAYRDVLDEVKSNDLNQFVQLITMQNHAPYTTQYPDDTNQFVAANTSQGLSGDEKHAIDVYTKGINYTDKATEQFLNELNTINKPITVIFYGDHLPGIYSTAQKNPANDLALHETDYFIWSNTKARETNKSMVDHPGQYSTSNYFMAQTATHLNAKVSPYLALLTELHQAIPAMVRIAPTDGKWAPGDTVTVIDKDGNLIPESQLDEHAKQLLHDYTLVQYDMTVGNRYLEGQQFLQLPDAQ
;
A
#
# COMPACT_ATOMS: atom_id res chain seq x y z
N MET A 1 -25.69 -26.32 40.36
CA MET A 1 -26.46 -27.50 40.82
C MET A 1 -27.87 -27.35 40.29
N ALA A 2 -28.46 -28.40 39.70
CA ALA A 2 -29.87 -28.49 39.27
C ALA A 2 -30.36 -27.28 38.45
N ASP A 3 -30.27 -27.22 37.11
CA ASP A 3 -30.38 -28.27 36.07
C ASP A 3 -31.80 -28.84 35.87
N LEU A 4 -32.15 -29.07 34.60
CA LEU A 4 -33.40 -29.63 34.03
C LEU A 4 -34.70 -28.79 34.11
N ASP A 5 -35.68 -28.92 33.20
CA ASP A 5 -35.73 -29.29 31.76
C ASP A 5 -37.17 -29.03 31.22
N GLN A 6 -37.37 -29.12 29.89
CA GLN A 6 -38.63 -29.28 29.13
C GLN A 6 -39.57 -28.06 29.08
N THR A 7 -39.97 -27.48 27.94
CA THR A 7 -40.43 -27.98 26.61
C THR A 7 -41.80 -28.67 26.62
N GLU A 8 -42.84 -27.96 26.15
CA GLU A 8 -43.86 -28.54 25.27
C GLU A 8 -44.68 -27.45 24.53
N ASP A 9 -44.69 -27.57 23.21
CA ASP A 9 -45.59 -27.00 22.18
C ASP A 9 -46.02 -28.25 21.36
N PRO A 10 -47.22 -28.41 20.74
CA PRO A 10 -47.81 -27.37 19.88
C PRO A 10 -49.35 -27.41 19.61
N LYS A 11 -49.76 -26.60 18.60
CA LYS A 11 -50.88 -26.76 17.63
C LYS A 11 -52.27 -26.15 17.91
N ASP A 12 -52.58 -25.19 17.02
CA ASP A 12 -53.74 -25.14 16.11
C ASP A 12 -55.15 -25.51 16.59
N LEU A 13 -56.07 -24.55 16.43
CA LEU A 13 -57.32 -24.81 15.69
C LEU A 13 -57.89 -23.52 15.04
N HIS A 14 -58.41 -23.64 13.82
CA HIS A 14 -59.33 -22.67 13.21
C HIS A 14 -60.78 -22.99 13.62
N GLU A 15 -61.64 -21.98 13.79
CA GLU A 15 -62.73 -21.73 12.81
C GLU A 15 -63.46 -20.39 13.01
N GLN A 16 -64.38 -20.12 12.07
CA GLN A 16 -65.01 -18.83 11.75
C GLN A 16 -66.20 -18.46 12.66
N ILE A 17 -66.69 -17.22 12.51
CA ILE A 17 -68.15 -16.96 12.43
C ILE A 17 -68.46 -15.74 11.54
N GLU A 18 -69.61 -15.87 10.89
CA GLU A 18 -70.46 -15.01 10.06
C GLU A 18 -70.70 -13.55 10.57
N GLN A 19 -71.24 -12.56 9.82
CA GLN A 19 -71.72 -12.42 8.41
C GLN A 19 -71.95 -10.92 8.07
N GLU A 20 -72.08 -10.57 6.78
CA GLU A 20 -72.93 -9.50 6.14
C GLU A 20 -72.92 -8.03 6.67
N SER A 21 -73.12 -6.97 5.87
CA SER A 21 -73.33 -6.73 4.42
C SER A 21 -72.83 -5.30 4.09
N GLY A 22 -72.34 -4.93 2.90
CA GLY A 22 -73.08 -4.74 1.62
C GLY A 22 -73.74 -3.36 1.56
N HIS A 23 -73.67 -2.51 0.52
CA HIS A 23 -73.11 -2.54 -0.84
C HIS A 23 -72.57 -1.11 -1.16
N ALA A 24 -71.44 -0.90 -1.84
CA ALA A 24 -71.24 -0.95 -3.30
C ALA A 24 -72.04 0.09 -4.12
N GLY A 25 -71.33 0.90 -4.92
CA GLY A 25 -71.92 1.86 -5.87
C GLY A 25 -70.89 2.86 -6.40
N ALA A 26 -70.68 2.89 -7.72
CA ALA A 26 -69.80 3.83 -8.41
C ALA A 26 -70.54 4.43 -9.61
N GLU A 27 -70.27 5.70 -9.95
CA GLU A 27 -70.36 6.21 -11.32
C GLU A 27 -69.71 7.61 -11.46
N ALA A 28 -69.56 8.08 -12.70
CA ALA A 28 -68.87 9.34 -13.03
C ALA A 28 -69.84 10.54 -13.15
N GLY A 29 -69.33 11.76 -12.97
CA GLY A 29 -70.12 12.98 -13.14
C GLY A 29 -69.26 14.23 -13.38
N SER A 30 -69.52 14.94 -14.48
CA SER A 30 -68.84 16.18 -14.86
C SER A 30 -69.41 17.42 -14.18
N GLY A 31 -68.58 18.45 -13.99
CA GLY A 31 -69.01 19.79 -13.55
C GLY A 31 -67.97 20.86 -13.91
N GLN A 32 -68.39 21.94 -14.57
CA GLN A 32 -67.53 23.06 -14.97
C GLN A 32 -67.86 24.33 -14.18
N ALA A 33 -66.87 25.23 -14.09
CA ALA A 33 -66.99 26.66 -13.76
C ALA A 33 -67.42 26.98 -12.30
N GLU A 34 -67.15 28.17 -11.75
CA GLU A 34 -66.74 29.44 -12.37
C GLU A 34 -65.51 30.08 -11.69
N SER A 35 -64.77 30.89 -12.46
CA SER A 35 -63.99 32.01 -11.94
C SER A 35 -64.66 33.32 -12.40
N PRO A 36 -64.44 34.44 -11.70
CA PRO A 36 -63.82 35.55 -12.41
C PRO A 36 -62.95 36.52 -11.56
N GLN A 37 -61.84 36.98 -12.18
CA GLN A 37 -61.36 38.39 -12.17
C GLN A 37 -60.81 38.99 -10.83
N THR A 38 -59.90 39.98 -10.79
CA THR A 38 -59.06 40.68 -11.80
C THR A 38 -57.89 41.46 -11.15
N ALA A 39 -57.00 41.99 -12.01
CA ALA A 39 -56.27 43.27 -11.87
C ALA A 39 -54.91 43.32 -11.13
N ALA A 40 -53.85 43.30 -11.94
CA ALA A 40 -52.80 44.32 -11.93
C ALA A 40 -52.96 45.19 -13.21
N PRO A 41 -52.16 46.23 -13.50
CA PRO A 41 -51.10 46.89 -12.70
C PRO A 41 -51.34 48.42 -12.57
N ALA A 42 -50.39 49.16 -11.97
CA ALA A 42 -50.28 50.62 -12.12
C ALA A 42 -48.83 51.11 -11.92
N GLU A 43 -48.33 51.89 -12.87
CA GLU A 43 -47.09 52.67 -12.75
C GLU A 43 -47.40 54.10 -12.26
N ARG A 44 -46.43 54.75 -11.60
CA ARG A 44 -45.91 56.12 -11.86
C ARG A 44 -44.97 56.56 -10.72
N GLU A 45 -43.85 57.29 -10.86
CA GLU A 45 -43.22 58.17 -11.87
C GLU A 45 -43.07 59.61 -11.31
N ALA A 46 -41.93 60.24 -11.61
CA ALA A 46 -41.61 61.69 -11.50
C ALA A 46 -41.41 62.32 -10.09
N ALA A 47 -40.58 63.38 -9.92
CA ALA A 47 -39.45 63.94 -10.70
C ALA A 47 -38.81 65.13 -9.90
N VAL A 48 -37.92 65.93 -10.57
CA VAL A 48 -37.44 67.30 -10.19
C VAL A 48 -36.36 67.29 -9.07
N ASP A 49 -35.19 67.94 -9.13
CA ASP A 49 -34.45 68.85 -10.07
C ASP A 49 -32.93 68.71 -9.73
N LYS A 50 -31.86 69.17 -10.42
CA LYS A 50 -31.47 69.81 -11.71
C LYS A 50 -29.91 69.57 -11.81
N SER A 51 -28.95 70.21 -12.50
CA SER A 51 -28.67 71.20 -13.58
C SER A 51 -27.12 71.26 -13.72
N ALA A 52 -26.41 71.60 -14.82
CA ALA A 52 -26.68 71.80 -16.25
C ALA A 52 -25.31 71.98 -16.99
N GLN A 53 -25.31 71.97 -18.35
CA GLN A 53 -24.27 72.49 -19.28
C GLN A 53 -22.86 71.82 -19.38
N GLN A 54 -22.64 71.15 -20.52
CA GLN A 54 -21.57 71.30 -21.54
C GLN A 54 -20.38 72.28 -21.32
N PRO A 55 -19.23 72.13 -22.08
CA PRO A 55 -18.69 70.96 -22.80
C PRO A 55 -17.13 70.81 -22.79
N ASP A 56 -16.63 69.85 -23.58
CA ASP A 56 -15.35 69.83 -24.33
C ASP A 56 -13.95 69.71 -23.65
N ALA A 57 -13.30 68.58 -24.01
CA ALA A 57 -11.93 68.47 -24.54
C ALA A 57 -10.68 68.40 -23.62
N GLN A 58 -9.61 67.91 -24.27
CA GLN A 58 -8.19 67.83 -23.91
C GLN A 58 -7.69 66.72 -22.95
N THR A 59 -7.02 65.77 -23.60
CA THR A 59 -5.89 64.96 -23.11
C THR A 59 -4.95 65.69 -22.15
N ALA A 60 -4.51 65.00 -21.10
CA ALA A 60 -3.31 65.33 -20.34
C ALA A 60 -2.23 64.25 -20.57
N ALA A 61 -0.97 64.67 -20.71
CA ALA A 61 0.17 63.77 -20.87
C ALA A 61 1.39 64.28 -20.09
N ASP A 62 1.91 63.41 -19.22
CA ASP A 62 3.33 63.20 -18.91
C ASP A 62 4.18 64.30 -18.21
N THR A 63 5.33 63.86 -17.69
CA THR A 63 6.57 64.58 -17.34
C THR A 63 6.76 65.34 -15.99
N THR A 64 7.26 64.58 -15.01
CA THR A 64 8.50 64.85 -14.21
C THR A 64 8.62 65.92 -13.08
N ASN A 65 9.41 65.52 -12.06
CA ASN A 65 10.28 66.33 -11.16
C ASN A 65 9.63 67.19 -10.03
N THR A 66 10.28 67.46 -8.88
CA THR A 66 11.74 67.36 -8.54
C THR A 66 12.02 67.15 -7.02
N ALA A 67 13.16 66.50 -6.70
CA ALA A 67 14.09 66.75 -5.55
C ALA A 67 13.62 66.50 -4.08
N ASN A 68 14.49 66.20 -3.09
CA ASN A 68 15.93 66.54 -2.98
C ASN A 68 16.79 65.65 -2.02
N THR A 69 18.06 65.43 -2.39
CA THR A 69 19.30 65.20 -1.56
C THR A 69 19.33 64.35 -0.27
N ALA A 70 20.23 63.35 -0.25
CA ALA A 70 21.32 63.18 0.74
C ALA A 70 22.49 62.31 0.15
N ASN A 71 23.72 62.43 0.67
CA ASN A 71 25.00 62.00 0.05
C ASN A 71 25.70 60.77 0.72
N GLN A 72 26.82 60.34 0.09
CA GLN A 72 27.94 59.49 0.59
C GLN A 72 27.74 57.95 0.53
N GLU A 73 28.63 57.14 -0.09
CA GLU A 73 30.11 56.93 0.02
C GLU A 73 30.49 56.03 1.22
N ALA A 74 31.42 55.05 1.13
CA ALA A 74 32.19 54.45 0.02
C ALA A 74 32.86 53.12 0.48
N ALA A 75 33.92 52.66 -0.20
CA ALA A 75 34.84 51.54 0.11
C ALA A 75 34.30 50.10 -0.19
N GLU A 76 34.87 49.30 -1.10
CA GLU A 76 36.22 48.66 -1.19
C GLU A 76 36.26 47.23 -0.55
N SER A 77 37.05 46.23 -1.00
CA SER A 77 37.97 46.08 -2.14
C SER A 77 38.22 44.58 -2.45
N ALA A 78 39.11 44.31 -3.42
CA ALA A 78 39.69 43.03 -3.88
C ALA A 78 38.75 42.07 -4.67
N MET A 79 39.08 41.56 -5.87
CA MET A 79 40.33 41.06 -6.50
C MET A 79 40.72 39.62 -6.09
N ASN A 80 41.23 38.75 -6.98
CA ASN A 80 41.31 38.69 -8.47
C ASN A 80 41.88 37.31 -8.88
N ARG A 81 41.81 36.95 -10.18
CA ARG A 81 42.42 35.78 -10.88
C ARG A 81 41.72 34.44 -10.59
N GLY A 82 41.60 33.51 -11.54
CA GLY A 82 41.98 33.44 -12.97
C GLY A 82 41.56 32.06 -13.51
N THR A 83 41.55 31.73 -14.81
CA THR A 83 42.29 32.28 -15.96
C THR A 83 41.52 32.08 -17.28
N THR A 84 41.90 32.83 -18.32
CA THR A 84 41.32 32.80 -19.68
C THR A 84 41.84 31.67 -20.56
N GLU A 85 40.90 31.00 -21.25
CA GLU A 85 40.85 30.70 -22.71
C GLU A 85 42.05 30.18 -23.53
N SER A 86 41.66 29.64 -24.70
CA SER A 86 42.43 29.47 -25.96
C SER A 86 43.32 28.23 -26.09
N ALA A 87 43.45 27.60 -27.27
CA ALA A 87 42.55 27.59 -28.43
C ALA A 87 42.93 26.45 -29.39
N LEU A 88 41.97 25.95 -30.16
CA LEU A 88 42.11 25.46 -31.54
C LEU A 88 40.69 25.41 -32.14
N GLY A 89 40.51 25.77 -33.40
CA GLY A 89 39.17 25.89 -33.99
C GLY A 89 39.16 25.85 -35.52
N ASN A 90 37.94 25.97 -36.06
CA ASN A 90 37.58 26.05 -37.48
C ASN A 90 37.98 24.88 -38.39
N ASP A 91 37.03 23.96 -38.60
CA ASP A 91 36.59 23.49 -39.93
C ASP A 91 35.23 22.78 -39.74
N ALA A 92 34.24 22.84 -40.64
CA ALA A 92 34.07 23.68 -41.83
C ALA A 92 32.55 23.86 -42.14
N GLN A 93 32.19 24.77 -43.06
CA GLN A 93 30.82 24.84 -43.59
C GLN A 93 30.57 23.71 -44.61
N ALA A 94 29.87 22.66 -44.19
CA ALA A 94 29.35 21.62 -45.07
C ALA A 94 28.09 20.96 -44.46
N VAL A 95 27.41 20.10 -45.23
CA VAL A 95 26.29 19.24 -44.79
C VAL A 95 25.10 20.00 -44.16
N LYS A 96 24.45 20.85 -44.97
CA LYS A 96 23.03 21.23 -44.76
C LYS A 96 22.13 20.77 -45.93
N GLN A 97 22.56 19.74 -46.65
CA GLN A 97 21.91 19.29 -47.89
C GLN A 97 22.14 17.78 -48.16
N GLU A 98 22.09 16.92 -47.14
CA GLU A 98 22.18 15.45 -47.34
C GLU A 98 21.41 14.64 -46.28
N MET A 99 20.27 15.17 -45.81
CA MET A 99 19.31 14.45 -44.94
C MET A 99 17.86 14.66 -45.42
N SER A 100 17.64 14.58 -46.73
CA SER A 100 16.31 14.67 -47.35
C SER A 100 15.87 13.38 -48.08
N GLU A 101 16.74 12.37 -48.15
CA GLU A 101 16.51 11.12 -48.90
C GLU A 101 16.59 9.88 -47.98
N THR A 102 16.23 10.03 -46.70
CA THR A 102 16.03 8.90 -45.76
C THR A 102 14.72 9.06 -44.98
N ALA A 103 13.78 9.85 -45.51
CA ALA A 103 12.42 10.05 -45.00
C ALA A 103 11.34 9.49 -45.93
N GLN A 104 11.72 8.78 -47.01
CA GLN A 104 10.81 8.10 -47.94
C GLN A 104 11.19 6.63 -48.11
N ALA A 105 11.29 5.91 -46.99
CA ALA A 105 11.54 4.46 -46.96
C ALA A 105 10.90 3.72 -45.77
N ASN A 106 10.07 4.41 -44.96
CA ASN A 106 9.50 3.86 -43.71
C ASN A 106 8.02 4.20 -43.47
N GLU A 107 7.30 4.77 -44.45
CA GLU A 107 5.86 5.07 -44.38
C GLU A 107 4.97 3.98 -45.03
N THR A 108 5.43 2.72 -45.06
CA THR A 108 4.60 1.54 -45.36
C THR A 108 5.16 0.30 -44.65
N ASP A 109 4.92 0.17 -43.34
CA ASP A 109 4.79 -1.11 -42.61
C ASP A 109 4.44 -0.89 -41.11
N ALA A 110 3.49 0.03 -40.85
CA ALA A 110 3.04 0.39 -39.50
C ALA A 110 1.52 0.55 -39.41
N ASN A 111 0.75 -0.29 -40.12
CA ASN A 111 -0.71 -0.28 -40.06
C ASN A 111 -1.36 -1.66 -40.34
N SER A 112 -0.97 -2.68 -39.57
CA SER A 112 -1.72 -3.93 -39.41
C SER A 112 -1.37 -4.61 -38.08
N ILE A 113 -2.16 -5.62 -37.68
CA ILE A 113 -2.15 -6.33 -36.38
C ILE A 113 -2.89 -5.57 -35.26
N ALA A 114 -4.21 -5.49 -35.44
CA ALA A 114 -5.20 -5.22 -34.41
C ALA A 114 -6.48 -6.06 -34.63
N SER A 115 -6.33 -7.37 -34.84
CA SER A 115 -7.42 -8.36 -34.72
C SER A 115 -6.88 -9.79 -34.77
N SER A 116 -7.32 -10.63 -33.82
CA SER A 116 -7.15 -12.08 -33.86
C SER A 116 -8.25 -12.78 -33.05
N SER A 117 -9.50 -12.53 -33.43
CA SER A 117 -10.63 -13.37 -33.02
C SER A 117 -10.58 -14.70 -33.78
N GLU A 118 -10.35 -15.82 -33.09
CA GLU A 118 -10.30 -17.14 -33.72
C GLU A 118 -11.70 -17.67 -34.04
N THR A 119 -12.24 -17.25 -35.18
CA THR A 119 -13.44 -17.87 -35.78
C THR A 119 -13.07 -19.23 -36.37
N ILE A 120 -13.41 -20.32 -35.68
CA ILE A 120 -13.20 -21.69 -36.18
C ILE A 120 -14.16 -21.93 -37.36
N GLY A 121 -13.59 -22.09 -38.57
CA GLY A 121 -14.34 -22.35 -39.80
C GLY A 121 -14.79 -23.80 -39.93
N THR A 122 -16.07 -24.00 -40.25
CA THR A 122 -16.69 -25.30 -40.56
C THR A 122 -16.30 -25.85 -41.93
N VAL A 123 -16.22 -27.17 -42.05
CA VAL A 123 -16.27 -27.91 -43.33
C VAL A 123 -17.17 -29.13 -43.15
N ASP A 124 -18.12 -29.32 -44.06
CA ASP A 124 -19.17 -30.35 -43.97
C ASP A 124 -18.70 -31.77 -44.34
N GLY A 125 -19.42 -32.78 -43.83
CA GLY A 125 -19.19 -34.21 -44.14
C GLY A 125 -20.24 -35.12 -43.51
N GLU A 126 -21.27 -35.47 -44.28
CA GLU A 126 -22.46 -36.25 -43.86
C GLU A 126 -22.15 -37.63 -43.24
N THR A 127 -22.87 -38.05 -42.17
CA THR A 127 -23.96 -39.07 -42.24
C THR A 127 -24.41 -39.65 -40.88
N ALA A 128 -25.70 -40.02 -40.85
CA ALA A 128 -26.32 -41.15 -40.11
C ALA A 128 -26.59 -41.10 -38.58
N ASP A 129 -27.85 -41.39 -38.27
CA ASP A 129 -28.48 -41.66 -36.97
C ASP A 129 -27.79 -42.69 -36.05
N THR A 130 -27.95 -42.52 -34.74
CA THR A 130 -28.89 -43.37 -33.94
C THR A 130 -29.06 -42.88 -32.49
N ALA A 131 -30.18 -43.25 -31.85
CA ALA A 131 -30.53 -42.84 -30.49
C ALA A 131 -30.97 -44.03 -29.62
N GLN A 132 -30.53 -44.05 -28.36
CA GLN A 132 -31.02 -44.82 -27.20
C GLN A 132 -30.41 -44.13 -25.95
N THR A 133 -31.10 -43.66 -24.91
CA THR A 133 -32.11 -44.25 -23.98
C THR A 133 -31.61 -45.47 -23.20
N GLY A 134 -31.61 -45.36 -21.87
CA GLY A 134 -31.23 -46.41 -20.91
C GLY A 134 -31.20 -45.90 -19.46
N GLU A 135 -32.23 -46.23 -18.68
CA GLU A 135 -32.31 -46.00 -17.22
C GLU A 135 -31.91 -47.25 -16.40
N SER A 136 -32.05 -47.18 -15.06
CA SER A 136 -31.72 -48.19 -14.02
C SER A 136 -30.21 -48.38 -13.77
N GLY A 137 -29.72 -48.69 -12.56
CA GLY A 137 -30.35 -49.35 -11.40
C GLY A 137 -29.83 -50.80 -11.29
N GLU A 138 -29.63 -51.44 -10.14
CA GLU A 138 -29.88 -51.14 -8.72
C GLU A 138 -29.07 -52.20 -7.89
N GLN A 139 -29.10 -52.19 -6.54
CA GLN A 139 -28.80 -53.35 -5.64
C GLN A 139 -27.32 -53.84 -5.52
N ASN A 140 -26.86 -54.54 -4.46
CA ASN A 140 -27.32 -54.74 -3.07
C ASN A 140 -26.20 -55.31 -2.15
N ASN A 141 -26.52 -55.41 -0.84
CA ASN A 141 -26.01 -56.30 0.24
C ASN A 141 -25.40 -55.55 1.44
N ASP A 142 -26.10 -55.46 2.58
CA ASP A 142 -26.17 -56.42 3.71
C ASP A 142 -24.85 -56.55 4.50
N ALA A 143 -24.75 -55.99 5.73
CA ALA A 143 -25.13 -56.59 7.03
C ALA A 143 -23.98 -57.45 7.65
N THR A 144 -23.67 -57.43 8.96
CA THR A 144 -24.60 -57.66 10.09
C THR A 144 -24.09 -57.15 11.45
N VAL A 145 -25.03 -56.59 12.21
CA VAL A 145 -25.15 -56.29 13.67
C VAL A 145 -24.36 -57.18 14.67
N GLN A 146 -23.79 -56.58 15.74
CA GLN A 146 -23.99 -57.07 17.14
C GLN A 146 -23.67 -56.04 18.28
N HIS A 147 -24.40 -56.20 19.40
CA HIS A 147 -24.40 -55.47 20.69
C HIS A 147 -23.33 -56.02 21.69
N ALA A 148 -23.04 -55.50 22.90
CA ALA A 148 -23.12 -54.18 23.60
C ALA A 148 -22.52 -54.36 25.03
N ALA A 149 -22.68 -53.38 25.96
CA ALA A 149 -22.32 -53.39 27.40
C ALA A 149 -20.81 -53.30 27.78
N ASP A 150 -20.37 -52.66 28.88
CA ASP A 150 -21.04 -51.73 29.84
C ASP A 150 -20.03 -50.83 30.62
N GLU A 151 -20.54 -49.68 31.10
CA GLU A 151 -20.23 -48.84 32.30
C GLU A 151 -18.79 -48.51 32.84
N ALA A 152 -18.52 -47.18 32.84
CA ALA A 152 -18.25 -46.30 34.01
C ALA A 152 -16.85 -46.09 34.70
N ALA A 153 -16.76 -44.90 35.34
CA ALA A 153 -15.73 -44.34 36.25
C ALA A 153 -14.36 -43.91 35.63
N ASP A 154 -13.65 -42.88 36.10
CA ASP A 154 -13.83 -41.98 37.28
C ASP A 154 -13.21 -40.57 37.08
N GLN A 155 -13.47 -39.61 37.99
CA GLN A 155 -12.68 -38.36 38.19
C GLN A 155 -11.86 -38.41 39.49
N PRO A 156 -10.81 -37.56 39.64
CA PRO A 156 -10.94 -36.36 40.50
C PRO A 156 -10.38 -35.09 39.80
N ALA A 157 -10.90 -33.86 39.99
CA ALA A 157 -11.33 -33.11 41.18
C ALA A 157 -10.20 -32.28 41.84
N ALA A 158 -10.56 -31.14 42.46
CA ALA A 158 -9.66 -30.09 42.95
C ALA A 158 -9.95 -29.70 44.41
N GLU A 159 -9.04 -28.95 45.08
CA GLU A 159 -9.31 -28.03 46.22
C GLU A 159 -8.00 -27.25 46.57
N THR A 160 -7.95 -25.92 46.46
CA THR A 160 -8.21 -24.83 47.45
C THR A 160 -7.19 -24.63 48.59
N GLY A 161 -6.80 -23.37 48.83
CA GLY A 161 -6.03 -22.89 49.99
C GLY A 161 -5.41 -21.50 49.74
N GLY A 162 -5.31 -20.61 50.73
CA GLY A 162 -4.82 -19.23 50.53
C GLY A 162 -4.30 -18.52 51.79
N GLU A 163 -4.28 -17.17 51.73
CA GLU A 163 -3.98 -16.17 52.78
C GLU A 163 -2.50 -15.79 53.13
N SER A 164 -2.11 -14.63 52.59
CA SER A 164 -1.63 -13.42 53.33
C SER A 164 -0.14 -13.14 53.69
N SER A 165 0.29 -11.95 53.21
CA SER A 165 0.99 -10.85 53.95
C SER A 165 2.51 -10.81 54.22
N ALA A 166 3.10 -9.63 53.92
CA ALA A 166 4.37 -9.04 54.42
C ALA A 166 5.70 -9.77 54.03
N GLU A 167 6.91 -9.18 53.93
CA GLU A 167 7.46 -7.80 53.92
C GLU A 167 8.97 -7.86 53.45
N THR A 168 9.78 -6.83 53.13
CA THR A 168 9.65 -5.35 53.07
C THR A 168 10.40 -4.76 51.82
N ALA A 169 11.35 -3.82 52.00
CA ALA A 169 12.18 -3.10 51.01
C ALA A 169 13.61 -3.71 50.85
N GLY A 170 14.50 -3.28 49.93
CA GLY A 170 14.40 -2.29 48.85
C GLY A 170 15.78 -1.84 48.32
N GLU A 171 15.78 -0.79 47.46
CA GLU A 171 16.93 -0.02 46.90
C GLU A 171 17.90 -0.81 45.95
N THR A 172 18.36 -0.35 44.77
CA THR A 172 18.86 0.96 44.25
C THR A 172 20.23 1.37 44.84
N THR A 173 21.23 1.91 44.13
CA THR A 173 21.39 2.36 42.72
C THR A 173 22.88 2.62 42.39
N ALA A 174 23.26 2.66 41.09
CA ALA A 174 24.37 3.50 40.55
C ALA A 174 25.82 3.21 41.09
N GLU A 175 26.94 3.83 40.67
CA GLU A 175 27.34 4.46 39.38
C GLU A 175 28.89 4.50 39.24
N THR A 176 29.38 4.92 38.06
CA THR A 176 30.67 5.59 37.74
C THR A 176 31.98 5.25 38.51
N GLY A 177 32.97 4.72 37.76
CA GLY A 177 34.21 5.44 37.39
C GLY A 177 35.32 5.75 38.42
N GLY A 178 36.58 5.48 38.04
CA GLY A 178 37.78 5.98 38.74
C GLY A 178 39.10 5.42 38.17
N GLU A 179 40.13 6.27 38.01
CA GLU A 179 41.48 5.92 37.52
C GLU A 179 42.51 5.83 38.69
N GLY A 180 43.67 5.17 38.54
CA GLY A 180 44.71 5.21 39.61
C GLY A 180 45.97 4.31 39.52
N ALA A 181 46.92 4.69 38.66
CA ALA A 181 48.40 4.67 38.82
C ALA A 181 49.20 3.73 39.80
N LEU A 182 50.21 3.06 39.20
CA LEU A 182 51.63 2.82 39.64
C LEU A 182 52.07 1.92 40.84
N GLU A 183 53.13 1.11 40.57
CA GLU A 183 54.42 0.82 41.29
C GLU A 183 54.49 0.79 42.85
N THR A 184 55.25 -0.07 43.57
CA THR A 184 56.29 -1.14 43.34
C THR A 184 56.44 -2.01 44.65
N THR A 185 57.46 -2.85 45.03
CA THR A 185 58.84 -3.25 44.60
C THR A 185 59.27 -4.62 45.24
N ASP A 186 60.44 -5.15 44.84
CA ASP A 186 61.46 -5.99 45.55
C ASP A 186 61.15 -7.28 46.37
N GLU A 187 61.67 -8.43 45.88
CA GLU A 187 62.79 -9.29 46.37
C GLU A 187 63.13 -9.49 47.89
N PRO A 188 64.07 -10.40 48.33
CA PRO A 188 64.96 -11.33 47.58
C PRO A 188 65.14 -12.80 48.09
N ALA A 189 65.52 -13.70 47.16
CA ALA A 189 66.57 -14.75 47.27
C ALA A 189 66.45 -15.89 48.35
N ALA A 190 67.35 -16.89 48.48
CA ALA A 190 68.69 -17.08 47.91
C ALA A 190 69.24 -18.55 47.88
N VAL A 191 70.37 -18.74 47.16
CA VAL A 191 71.50 -19.70 47.44
C VAL A 191 71.25 -21.22 47.20
N THR A 192 72.10 -22.07 46.60
CA THR A 192 73.24 -22.07 45.61
C THR A 192 73.29 -23.52 44.98
N ALA A 193 74.30 -24.14 44.31
CA ALA A 193 75.71 -23.84 43.98
C ALA A 193 76.25 -24.67 42.77
N ASN A 194 77.23 -24.09 42.05
CA ASN A 194 78.57 -24.56 41.64
C ASN A 194 78.84 -25.99 41.05
N GLU A 195 79.88 -26.22 40.21
CA GLU A 195 81.05 -25.37 39.90
C GLU A 195 81.69 -25.59 38.49
N SER A 196 82.15 -24.49 37.86
CA SER A 196 83.30 -24.25 36.93
C SER A 196 83.74 -25.27 35.83
N ALA A 197 84.53 -24.96 34.79
CA ALA A 197 85.39 -23.81 34.40
C ALA A 197 85.58 -23.81 32.82
N LYS A 198 86.41 -23.02 32.10
CA LYS A 198 87.35 -21.88 32.33
C LYS A 198 87.67 -21.18 30.97
N ASP A 199 88.51 -20.12 31.00
CA ASP A 199 89.47 -19.60 29.97
C ASP A 199 89.03 -19.42 28.48
N SER A 200 88.94 -18.20 27.91
CA SER A 200 90.00 -17.24 27.44
C SER A 200 90.39 -17.42 25.94
N ALA A 201 90.69 -16.41 25.09
CA ALA A 201 90.56 -14.94 25.17
C ALA A 201 90.68 -14.25 23.77
N ALA A 202 90.21 -12.99 23.69
CA ALA A 202 90.67 -11.86 22.86
C ALA A 202 90.70 -11.85 21.30
N MET A 203 90.14 -10.75 20.76
CA MET A 203 90.70 -9.83 19.72
C MET A 203 90.19 -9.84 18.25
N SER A 204 89.73 -8.65 17.83
CA SER A 204 89.82 -8.01 16.48
C SER A 204 88.98 -8.49 15.26
N ALA A 205 87.90 -7.73 15.01
CA ALA A 205 87.56 -7.04 13.75
C ALA A 205 87.16 -7.79 12.44
N ALA A 206 86.52 -7.00 11.55
CA ALA A 206 86.27 -7.20 10.11
C ALA A 206 85.16 -8.19 9.63
N LYS A 207 83.96 -7.61 9.39
CA LYS A 207 83.04 -7.83 8.25
C LYS A 207 82.99 -9.25 7.58
N GLY A 208 81.88 -9.99 7.76
CA GLY A 208 81.61 -11.17 6.91
C GLY A 208 80.33 -11.97 7.20
N ALA A 209 79.17 -11.50 6.71
CA ALA A 209 77.91 -12.23 6.48
C ALA A 209 77.67 -13.62 7.16
N THR A 210 77.02 -13.64 8.33
CA THR A 210 76.48 -14.87 8.94
C THR A 210 75.00 -15.08 8.61
N LYS A 211 74.68 -16.00 7.69
CA LYS A 211 73.33 -16.56 7.53
C LYS A 211 73.03 -17.53 8.69
N ALA A 212 72.57 -17.01 9.82
CA ALA A 212 72.05 -17.83 10.92
C ALA A 212 70.62 -18.31 10.61
N ALA A 213 70.41 -19.62 10.51
CA ALA A 213 69.11 -20.18 10.15
C ALA A 213 68.13 -20.18 11.34
N HIS A 214 66.97 -19.53 11.18
CA HIS A 214 65.89 -19.63 12.17
C HIS A 214 65.32 -21.05 12.24
N LYS A 215 65.67 -21.76 13.33
CA LYS A 215 65.25 -23.13 13.63
C LYS A 215 63.78 -23.17 14.05
N HIS A 216 62.85 -23.11 13.08
CA HIS A 216 61.41 -23.22 13.34
C HIS A 216 61.10 -24.51 14.12
N ARG A 217 60.49 -24.36 15.30
CA ARG A 217 59.82 -25.47 16.01
C ARG A 217 58.62 -25.94 15.17
N GLY A 218 58.84 -26.99 14.37
CA GLY A 218 57.78 -27.66 13.64
C GLY A 218 56.82 -28.35 14.60
N VAL A 219 55.54 -27.95 14.62
CA VAL A 219 54.50 -28.70 15.31
C VAL A 219 54.34 -30.03 14.58
N HIS A 220 54.74 -31.13 15.22
CA HIS A 220 54.55 -32.47 14.66
C HIS A 220 53.06 -32.74 14.48
N ALA A 221 52.66 -33.07 13.25
CA ALA A 221 51.31 -33.51 12.98
C ALA A 221 50.99 -34.76 13.81
N PRO A 222 49.82 -34.86 14.47
CA PRO A 222 49.45 -36.04 15.26
C PRO A 222 49.58 -37.33 14.45
N GLN A 223 50.09 -38.41 15.06
CA GLN A 223 50.36 -39.66 14.34
C GLN A 223 49.11 -40.24 13.66
N TRP A 224 47.91 -40.03 14.22
CA TRP A 224 46.65 -40.44 13.58
C TRP A 224 46.40 -39.70 12.26
N TRP A 225 46.79 -38.42 12.13
CA TRP A 225 46.66 -37.65 10.89
C TRP A 225 47.68 -38.09 9.83
N VAL A 226 48.88 -38.48 10.27
CA VAL A 226 49.91 -39.07 9.38
C VAL A 226 49.44 -40.43 8.84
N ARG A 227 48.91 -41.31 9.72
CA ARG A 227 48.32 -42.60 9.34
C ARG A 227 47.10 -42.42 8.42
N TYR A 228 46.22 -41.47 8.72
CA TYR A 228 45.05 -41.15 7.88
C TYR A 228 45.49 -40.76 6.46
N LYS A 229 46.52 -39.91 6.31
CA LYS A 229 47.09 -39.54 5.01
C LYS A 229 47.70 -40.70 4.21
N GLN A 230 48.10 -41.78 4.89
CA GLN A 230 48.64 -42.99 4.27
C GLN A 230 47.55 -43.97 3.79
N THR A 231 46.28 -43.77 4.18
CA THR A 231 45.18 -44.63 3.71
C THR A 231 44.95 -44.49 2.19
N LYS A 232 44.58 -45.60 1.53
CA LYS A 232 44.12 -45.58 0.13
C LYS A 232 42.97 -44.59 -0.07
N PHE A 233 42.06 -44.50 0.92
CA PHE A 233 41.01 -43.50 0.95
C PHE A 233 41.56 -42.08 0.84
N TYR A 234 42.51 -41.65 1.69
CA TYR A 234 43.07 -40.30 1.60
C TYR A 234 43.83 -40.04 0.29
N GLN A 235 44.57 -41.04 -0.22
CA GLN A 235 45.32 -40.91 -1.48
C GLN A 235 44.42 -40.72 -2.71
N ILE A 236 43.21 -41.29 -2.69
CA ILE A 236 42.14 -40.98 -3.65
C ILE A 236 41.47 -39.65 -3.29
N TRP A 237 41.25 -39.40 -1.99
CA TRP A 237 40.55 -38.22 -1.48
C TRP A 237 41.26 -36.91 -1.79
N ASP A 238 42.59 -36.88 -1.89
CA ASP A 238 43.33 -35.67 -2.27
C ASP A 238 43.35 -35.43 -3.79
N LYS A 239 43.01 -36.42 -4.63
CA LYS A 239 43.03 -36.32 -6.10
C LYS A 239 41.76 -35.70 -6.72
N ARG A 240 40.86 -35.12 -5.92
CA ARG A 240 39.59 -34.57 -6.43
C ARG A 240 39.78 -33.43 -7.42
N ILE A 241 38.74 -33.25 -8.23
CA ILE A 241 38.53 -32.06 -9.07
C ILE A 241 38.60 -30.82 -8.20
N LYS A 242 39.31 -29.80 -8.67
CA LYS A 242 39.27 -28.44 -8.14
C LYS A 242 38.58 -27.60 -9.21
N PHE A 243 37.30 -27.28 -9.03
CA PHE A 243 36.51 -26.63 -10.09
C PHE A 243 37.11 -25.27 -10.50
N SER A 244 36.91 -24.85 -11.75
CA SER A 244 37.32 -23.51 -12.19
C SER A 244 36.32 -22.46 -11.70
N TYR A 245 36.72 -21.18 -11.64
CA TYR A 245 35.74 -20.12 -11.38
C TYR A 245 34.74 -19.98 -12.55
N GLY A 246 35.12 -20.36 -13.77
CA GLY A 246 34.18 -20.48 -14.89
C GLY A 246 33.10 -21.54 -14.67
N ALA A 247 33.45 -22.69 -14.09
CA ALA A 247 32.46 -23.71 -13.72
C ALA A 247 31.52 -23.21 -12.61
N TYR A 248 32.03 -22.45 -11.63
CA TYR A 248 31.18 -21.76 -10.65
C TYR A 248 30.27 -20.71 -11.32
N ALA A 249 30.76 -19.94 -12.30
CA ALA A 249 29.96 -18.95 -13.02
C ALA A 249 28.84 -19.60 -13.86
N VAL A 250 29.12 -20.72 -14.53
CA VAL A 250 28.08 -21.51 -15.23
C VAL A 250 27.03 -22.04 -14.26
N VAL A 251 27.45 -22.63 -13.13
CA VAL A 251 26.50 -23.11 -12.10
C VAL A 251 25.73 -21.95 -11.47
N PHE A 252 26.35 -20.78 -11.29
CA PHE A 252 25.68 -19.58 -10.80
C PHE A 252 24.56 -19.17 -11.76
N ILE A 253 24.88 -18.95 -13.04
CA ILE A 253 23.91 -18.55 -14.08
C ILE A 253 22.78 -19.58 -14.20
N VAL A 254 23.12 -20.88 -14.30
CA VAL A 254 22.12 -21.94 -14.42
C VAL A 254 21.20 -21.99 -13.20
N VAL A 255 21.74 -21.95 -11.98
CA VAL A 255 20.91 -21.99 -10.76
C VAL A 255 20.04 -20.73 -10.64
N THR A 256 20.53 -19.54 -10.99
CA THR A 256 19.70 -18.33 -11.03
C THR A 256 18.55 -18.48 -12.03
N LEU A 257 18.81 -18.97 -13.25
CA LEU A 257 17.77 -19.22 -14.26
C LEU A 257 16.72 -20.26 -13.80
N VAL A 258 17.15 -21.38 -13.20
CA VAL A 258 16.19 -22.36 -12.65
C VAL A 258 15.34 -21.73 -11.55
N MET A 259 15.93 -20.93 -10.65
CA MET A 259 15.19 -20.28 -9.57
C MET A 259 14.24 -19.19 -10.07
N ASP A 260 14.60 -18.46 -11.13
CA ASP A 260 13.76 -17.45 -11.78
C ASP A 260 12.51 -18.10 -12.40
N MET A 261 12.67 -19.20 -13.15
CA MET A 261 11.54 -19.98 -13.65
C MET A 261 10.62 -20.47 -12.52
N PHE A 262 11.15 -20.81 -11.33
CA PHE A 262 10.32 -21.11 -10.16
C PHE A 262 9.56 -19.89 -9.59
N GLN A 263 10.05 -18.66 -9.78
CA GLN A 263 9.33 -17.45 -9.32
C GLN A 263 8.23 -17.05 -10.30
N LEU A 264 8.52 -17.09 -11.60
CA LEU A 264 7.56 -16.84 -12.69
C LEU A 264 6.41 -17.86 -12.66
N TRP A 265 6.75 -19.16 -12.54
CA TRP A 265 5.76 -20.22 -12.35
C TRP A 265 4.98 -20.01 -11.05
N GLY A 266 5.64 -19.46 -10.03
CA GLY A 266 5.04 -19.08 -8.76
C GLY A 266 3.96 -18.01 -8.87
N THR A 267 3.95 -17.13 -9.88
CA THR A 267 2.95 -16.05 -10.06
C THR A 267 1.97 -16.27 -11.21
N ALA A 268 2.25 -17.18 -12.14
CA ALA A 268 1.36 -17.52 -13.24
C ALA A 268 0.07 -18.21 -12.73
N ILE A 269 -1.08 -17.52 -12.78
CA ILE A 269 -2.36 -18.04 -12.27
C ILE A 269 -2.82 -19.29 -13.06
N GLY A 270 -2.65 -19.28 -14.39
CA GLY A 270 -3.16 -20.34 -15.29
C GLY A 270 -2.36 -21.65 -15.33
N SER A 271 -1.27 -21.80 -14.56
CA SER A 271 -0.41 -23.00 -14.61
C SER A 271 -0.50 -23.86 -13.34
N THR A 272 -1.50 -24.75 -13.28
CA THR A 272 -1.62 -25.74 -12.20
C THR A 272 -0.53 -26.82 -12.29
N TYR A 273 -0.23 -27.48 -11.16
CA TYR A 273 0.66 -28.65 -11.12
C TYR A 273 -0.13 -29.93 -11.37
N ASP A 274 0.30 -30.74 -12.34
CA ASP A 274 -0.26 -32.07 -12.62
C ASP A 274 0.57 -33.16 -11.91
N PRO A 275 0.04 -33.87 -10.90
CA PRO A 275 0.76 -34.94 -10.22
C PRO A 275 0.97 -36.19 -11.07
N ASN A 276 0.22 -36.37 -12.16
CA ASN A 276 0.34 -37.50 -13.09
C ASN A 276 1.27 -37.17 -14.29
N GLY A 277 1.64 -35.90 -14.43
CA GLY A 277 2.44 -35.38 -15.53
C GLY A 277 3.95 -35.63 -15.40
N PRO A 278 4.77 -34.95 -16.22
CA PRO A 278 6.23 -34.99 -16.08
C PRO A 278 6.68 -34.31 -14.77
N SER A 279 7.94 -34.47 -14.38
CA SER A 279 8.45 -33.94 -13.11
C SER A 279 8.24 -32.42 -12.95
N LEU A 280 8.11 -31.96 -11.70
CA LEU A 280 7.87 -30.55 -11.34
C LEU A 280 8.75 -29.56 -12.12
N LEU A 281 10.08 -29.81 -12.18
CA LEU A 281 11.02 -28.98 -12.92
C LEU A 281 10.72 -28.93 -14.44
N HIS A 282 10.22 -30.01 -15.04
CA HIS A 282 9.80 -30.00 -16.44
C HIS A 282 8.52 -29.18 -16.65
N GLN A 283 7.55 -29.24 -15.72
CA GLN A 283 6.33 -28.43 -15.81
C GLN A 283 6.65 -26.93 -15.70
N VAL A 284 7.45 -26.55 -14.70
CA VAL A 284 8.00 -25.19 -14.52
C VAL A 284 8.73 -24.72 -15.78
N PHE A 285 9.64 -25.53 -16.33
CA PHE A 285 10.39 -25.14 -17.53
C PHE A 285 9.53 -25.02 -18.79
N LYS A 286 8.52 -25.90 -18.95
CA LYS A 286 7.62 -25.89 -20.11
C LYS A 286 6.73 -24.64 -20.12
N ALA A 287 6.27 -24.20 -18.95
CA ALA A 287 5.44 -23.01 -18.83
C ALA A 287 6.25 -21.71 -19.00
N GLU A 288 7.42 -21.61 -18.35
CA GLU A 288 8.02 -20.28 -18.10
C GLU A 288 9.18 -19.86 -19.02
N TYR A 289 9.69 -20.72 -19.92
CA TYR A 289 10.90 -20.37 -20.67
C TYR A 289 10.76 -19.12 -21.57
N ILE A 290 9.54 -18.84 -22.05
CA ILE A 290 9.21 -17.68 -22.91
C ILE A 290 9.28 -16.38 -22.09
N TRP A 291 8.94 -16.44 -20.80
CA TRP A 291 8.88 -15.26 -19.92
C TRP A 291 10.25 -14.82 -19.38
N LEU A 292 11.31 -15.62 -19.55
CA LEU A 292 12.68 -15.24 -19.15
C LEU A 292 13.21 -13.97 -19.83
N SER A 293 12.69 -13.63 -21.02
CA SER A 293 13.05 -12.39 -21.73
C SER A 293 12.14 -11.19 -21.40
N SER A 294 11.12 -11.37 -20.56
CA SER A 294 10.21 -10.30 -20.12
C SER A 294 10.83 -9.39 -19.05
N THR A 295 10.18 -8.27 -18.77
CA THR A 295 10.53 -7.35 -17.66
C THR A 295 10.63 -8.08 -16.32
N SER A 296 9.63 -8.90 -15.96
CA SER A 296 9.62 -9.63 -14.69
C SER A 296 10.71 -10.69 -14.62
N GLY A 297 10.99 -11.40 -15.72
CA GLY A 297 12.13 -12.33 -15.80
C GLY A 297 13.48 -11.62 -15.57
N TRP A 298 13.79 -10.58 -16.34
CA TRP A 298 15.04 -9.83 -16.17
C TRP A 298 15.23 -9.26 -14.76
N LEU A 299 14.17 -8.69 -14.18
CA LEU A 299 14.21 -8.10 -12.84
C LEU A 299 14.34 -9.16 -11.74
N ASN A 300 13.57 -10.25 -11.79
CA ASN A 300 13.76 -11.41 -10.91
C ASN A 300 15.19 -11.93 -11.00
N MET A 301 15.72 -12.15 -12.21
CA MET A 301 17.05 -12.71 -12.42
C MET A 301 18.14 -11.79 -11.84
N ILE A 302 17.98 -10.47 -11.89
CA ILE A 302 18.87 -9.50 -11.21
C ILE A 302 18.76 -9.65 -9.69
N GLY A 303 17.56 -9.59 -9.11
CA GLY A 303 17.35 -9.71 -7.67
C GLY A 303 17.89 -11.03 -7.10
N LEU A 304 17.56 -12.15 -7.77
CA LEU A 304 18.05 -13.50 -7.47
C LEU A 304 19.58 -13.59 -7.55
N ALA A 305 20.21 -13.02 -8.59
CA ALA A 305 21.66 -13.01 -8.71
C ALA A 305 22.33 -12.21 -7.58
N LEU A 306 21.76 -11.08 -7.16
CA LEU A 306 22.28 -10.29 -6.04
C LEU A 306 22.14 -11.02 -4.70
N ILE A 307 21.00 -11.66 -4.43
CA ILE A 307 20.80 -12.50 -3.24
C ILE A 307 21.80 -13.65 -3.23
N TYR A 308 21.93 -14.39 -4.35
CA TYR A 308 22.83 -15.53 -4.45
C TYR A 308 24.30 -15.13 -4.28
N LEU A 309 24.72 -13.99 -4.85
CA LEU A 309 26.06 -13.43 -4.68
C LEU A 309 26.34 -13.10 -3.21
N ALA A 310 25.38 -12.49 -2.50
CA ALA A 310 25.50 -12.20 -1.07
C ALA A 310 25.64 -13.49 -0.25
N VAL A 311 24.79 -14.50 -0.49
CA VAL A 311 24.86 -15.80 0.19
C VAL A 311 26.21 -16.50 -0.07
N ILE A 312 26.73 -16.48 -1.30
CA ILE A 312 28.06 -17.02 -1.64
C ILE A 312 29.18 -16.30 -0.88
N CYS A 313 29.18 -14.97 -0.86
CA CYS A 313 30.26 -14.18 -0.24
C CYS A 313 30.25 -14.26 1.30
N VAL A 314 29.07 -14.22 1.91
CA VAL A 314 28.89 -14.34 3.37
C VAL A 314 29.31 -15.74 3.85
N ILE A 315 28.70 -16.81 3.29
CA ILE A 315 28.99 -18.19 3.71
C ILE A 315 30.41 -18.62 3.27
N ASN A 316 30.91 -18.08 2.15
CA ASN A 316 32.22 -18.37 1.57
C ASN A 316 32.44 -19.85 1.19
N ARG A 317 31.35 -20.59 0.96
CA ARG A 317 31.32 -22.01 0.56
C ARG A 317 30.37 -22.16 -0.63
N PHE A 318 30.91 -22.16 -1.85
CA PHE A 318 30.10 -22.06 -3.07
C PHE A 318 28.93 -23.06 -3.10
N TRP A 319 29.21 -24.37 -2.97
CA TRP A 319 28.19 -25.42 -3.03
C TRP A 319 27.20 -25.41 -1.84
N VAL A 320 27.61 -24.97 -0.65
CA VAL A 320 26.68 -24.82 0.49
C VAL A 320 25.77 -23.61 0.28
N ALA A 321 26.31 -22.50 -0.23
CA ALA A 321 25.53 -21.34 -0.64
C ALA A 321 24.56 -21.67 -1.78
N THR A 322 25.00 -22.47 -2.77
CA THR A 322 24.16 -23.02 -3.86
C THR A 322 22.98 -23.81 -3.30
N GLY A 323 23.26 -24.75 -2.38
CA GLY A 323 22.25 -25.58 -1.73
C GLY A 323 21.22 -24.78 -0.94
N ILE A 324 21.68 -23.81 -0.14
CA ILE A 324 20.81 -22.95 0.66
C ILE A 324 19.98 -22.02 -0.23
N PHE A 325 20.61 -21.32 -1.17
CA PHE A 325 19.92 -20.39 -2.08
C PHE A 325 18.82 -21.10 -2.89
N GLY A 326 19.15 -22.22 -3.55
CA GLY A 326 18.18 -22.95 -4.35
C GLY A 326 17.07 -23.60 -3.53
N ALA A 327 17.36 -24.09 -2.32
CA ALA A 327 16.34 -24.60 -1.41
C ALA A 327 15.36 -23.49 -0.99
N VAL A 328 15.88 -22.34 -0.54
CA VAL A 328 15.04 -21.20 -0.09
C VAL A 328 14.21 -20.64 -1.25
N MET A 329 14.79 -20.44 -2.43
CA MET A 329 14.06 -19.87 -3.58
C MET A 329 13.05 -20.84 -4.21
N THR A 330 13.28 -22.15 -4.11
CA THR A 330 12.25 -23.15 -4.46
C THR A 330 11.11 -23.09 -3.45
N VAL A 331 11.40 -23.09 -2.15
CA VAL A 331 10.35 -23.00 -1.11
C VAL A 331 9.56 -21.70 -1.23
N PHE A 332 10.22 -20.58 -1.53
CA PHE A 332 9.57 -19.29 -1.78
C PHE A 332 8.63 -19.37 -3.00
N GLY A 333 9.10 -19.83 -4.17
CA GLY A 333 8.27 -19.93 -5.38
C GLY A 333 7.05 -20.86 -5.22
N ILE A 334 7.23 -21.98 -4.52
CA ILE A 334 6.15 -22.95 -4.24
C ILE A 334 5.15 -22.40 -3.20
N ALA A 335 5.63 -21.77 -2.13
CA ALA A 335 4.76 -21.12 -1.15
C ALA A 335 4.03 -19.92 -1.76
N ASN A 336 4.66 -19.19 -2.68
CA ASN A 336 4.07 -18.09 -3.43
C ASN A 336 2.93 -18.60 -4.35
N LYS A 337 3.13 -19.72 -5.05
CA LYS A 337 2.09 -20.39 -5.83
C LYS A 337 0.86 -20.73 -4.99
N ILE A 338 1.09 -21.32 -3.82
CA ILE A 338 0.03 -21.72 -2.88
C ILE A 338 -0.67 -20.48 -2.30
N LYS A 339 0.08 -19.43 -1.91
CA LYS A 339 -0.52 -18.19 -1.40
C LYS A 339 -1.38 -17.50 -2.47
N ILE A 340 -0.93 -17.43 -3.72
CA ILE A 340 -1.71 -16.85 -4.82
C ILE A 340 -2.94 -17.69 -5.13
N ALA A 341 -2.84 -19.02 -5.16
CA ALA A 341 -4.00 -19.89 -5.36
C ALA A 341 -5.06 -19.77 -4.25
N LEU A 342 -4.67 -19.42 -3.02
CA LEU A 342 -5.57 -19.29 -1.86
C LEU A 342 -6.04 -17.85 -1.57
N ARG A 343 -5.31 -16.84 -2.05
CA ARG A 343 -5.53 -15.42 -1.66
C ARG A 343 -5.37 -14.40 -2.80
N ASN A 344 -4.98 -14.82 -4.00
CA ASN A 344 -4.66 -13.92 -5.12
C ASN A 344 -3.58 -12.86 -4.78
N GLU A 345 -2.64 -13.20 -3.88
CA GLU A 345 -1.58 -12.29 -3.38
C GLU A 345 -0.24 -13.03 -3.29
N PRO A 346 0.88 -12.45 -3.77
CA PRO A 346 2.22 -13.03 -3.65
C PRO A 346 2.77 -12.96 -2.22
N ILE A 347 3.93 -13.57 -1.99
CA ILE A 347 4.67 -13.41 -0.73
C ILE A 347 5.26 -11.99 -0.66
N ILE A 348 5.06 -11.36 0.49
CA ILE A 348 5.36 -9.95 0.80
C ILE A 348 6.16 -9.87 2.11
N PRO A 349 6.91 -8.78 2.38
CA PRO A 349 7.75 -8.68 3.58
C PRO A 349 7.02 -8.84 4.92
N SER A 350 5.72 -8.52 4.99
CA SER A 350 4.88 -8.69 6.18
C SER A 350 4.52 -10.15 6.49
N ASP A 351 4.51 -11.07 5.53
CA ASP A 351 4.28 -12.50 5.78
C ASP A 351 5.35 -13.08 6.72
N LEU A 352 6.59 -12.58 6.61
CA LEU A 352 7.70 -13.01 7.47
C LEU A 352 7.50 -12.59 8.92
N LEU A 353 6.83 -11.46 9.17
CA LEU A 353 6.46 -11.02 10.52
C LEU A 353 5.45 -11.99 11.13
N PHE A 354 4.43 -12.39 10.36
CA PHE A 354 3.40 -13.36 10.79
C PHE A 354 4.01 -14.71 11.18
N ILE A 355 4.94 -15.24 10.36
CA ILE A 355 5.68 -16.48 10.66
C ILE A 355 6.53 -16.32 11.92
N SER A 356 7.19 -15.17 12.12
CA SER A 356 8.01 -14.89 13.31
C SER A 356 7.19 -14.77 14.61
N GLY A 357 5.90 -14.44 14.52
CA GLY A 357 4.97 -14.31 15.64
C GLY A 357 4.46 -15.63 16.23
N GLY A 358 4.88 -16.79 15.69
CA GLY A 358 4.56 -18.12 16.22
C GLY A 358 3.30 -18.77 15.65
N GLN A 359 2.49 -18.07 14.84
CA GLN A 359 1.28 -18.60 14.20
C GLN A 359 1.55 -19.48 12.96
N GLY A 360 2.82 -19.73 12.61
CA GLY A 360 3.21 -20.53 11.44
C GLY A 360 2.73 -22.00 11.44
N GLY A 361 2.18 -22.50 12.55
CA GLY A 361 1.62 -23.86 12.65
C GLY A 361 0.34 -24.08 11.84
N GLU A 362 -0.46 -23.04 11.59
CA GLU A 362 -1.75 -23.15 10.89
C GLU A 362 -1.63 -23.18 9.35
N ILE A 363 -0.45 -22.89 8.81
CA ILE A 363 -0.23 -22.77 7.36
C ILE A 363 -0.49 -24.10 6.63
N THR A 364 -0.26 -25.25 7.29
CA THR A 364 -0.49 -26.58 6.72
C THR A 364 -1.97 -26.96 6.61
N SER A 365 -2.85 -26.39 7.44
CA SER A 365 -4.31 -26.62 7.38
C SER A 365 -4.98 -25.96 6.16
N PHE A 366 -4.36 -24.95 5.55
CA PHE A 366 -4.88 -24.28 4.36
C PHE A 366 -4.43 -24.93 3.03
N VAL A 367 -3.59 -25.96 3.07
CA VAL A 367 -3.13 -26.68 1.86
C VAL A 367 -4.18 -27.72 1.46
N SER A 368 -4.93 -27.45 0.39
CA SER A 368 -5.88 -28.42 -0.20
C SER A 368 -5.18 -29.72 -0.60
N ASP A 369 -5.93 -30.82 -0.68
CA ASP A 369 -5.35 -32.14 -1.01
C ASP A 369 -4.61 -32.16 -2.36
N ASP A 370 -5.08 -31.40 -3.34
CA ASP A 370 -4.42 -31.22 -4.65
C ASP A 370 -3.02 -30.61 -4.48
N MET A 371 -2.91 -29.57 -3.64
CA MET A 371 -1.66 -28.85 -3.37
C MET A 371 -0.67 -29.68 -2.53
N LYS A 372 -1.13 -30.68 -1.77
CA LYS A 372 -0.23 -31.62 -1.06
C LYS A 372 0.64 -32.40 -2.04
N SER A 373 0.17 -32.66 -3.27
CA SER A 373 0.98 -33.30 -4.31
C SER A 373 2.16 -32.42 -4.76
N LEU A 374 1.91 -31.12 -4.99
CA LEU A 374 2.92 -30.11 -5.32
C LEU A 374 3.94 -29.95 -4.19
N VAL A 375 3.49 -29.86 -2.94
CA VAL A 375 4.37 -29.76 -1.76
C VAL A 375 5.29 -30.99 -1.66
N ASN A 376 4.76 -32.20 -1.86
CA ASN A 376 5.56 -33.42 -1.85
C ASN A 376 6.60 -33.44 -3.00
N ALA A 377 6.22 -33.03 -4.22
CA ALA A 377 7.13 -32.94 -5.35
C ALA A 377 8.26 -31.91 -5.10
N ALA A 378 7.93 -30.76 -4.50
CA ALA A 378 8.88 -29.73 -4.12
C ALA A 378 9.85 -30.22 -3.02
N ILE A 379 9.35 -30.92 -1.99
CA ILE A 379 10.19 -31.53 -0.94
C ILE A 379 11.21 -32.49 -1.55
N TRP A 380 10.77 -33.41 -2.42
CA TRP A 380 11.68 -34.34 -3.09
C TRP A 380 12.71 -33.64 -3.97
N PHE A 381 12.31 -32.61 -4.72
CA PHE A 381 13.24 -31.80 -5.51
C PHE A 381 14.30 -31.13 -4.62
N VAL A 382 13.89 -30.46 -3.54
CA VAL A 382 14.81 -29.78 -2.59
C VAL A 382 15.75 -30.78 -1.91
N VAL A 383 15.24 -31.95 -1.49
CA VAL A 383 16.06 -33.02 -0.89
C VAL A 383 17.14 -33.49 -1.87
N TRP A 384 16.79 -33.82 -3.12
CA TRP A 384 17.77 -34.25 -4.12
C TRP A 384 18.75 -33.12 -4.51
N TYR A 385 18.27 -31.88 -4.65
CA TYR A 385 19.09 -30.71 -4.92
C TYR A 385 20.15 -30.47 -3.82
N VAL A 386 19.74 -30.55 -2.55
CA VAL A 386 20.64 -30.41 -1.40
C VAL A 386 21.62 -31.58 -1.30
N ILE A 387 21.19 -32.82 -1.57
CA ILE A 387 22.08 -34.00 -1.65
C ILE A 387 23.15 -33.81 -2.75
N ILE A 388 22.77 -33.31 -3.92
CA ILE A 388 23.70 -33.02 -5.03
C ILE A 388 24.69 -31.92 -4.62
N CYS A 389 24.22 -30.82 -4.04
CA CYS A 389 25.07 -29.73 -3.55
C CYS A 389 26.04 -30.20 -2.44
N PHE A 390 25.58 -31.04 -1.52
CA PHE A 390 26.39 -31.65 -0.47
C PHE A 390 27.46 -32.58 -1.06
N ALA A 391 27.10 -33.46 -1.99
CA ALA A 391 28.04 -34.33 -2.70
C ALA A 391 29.11 -33.52 -3.46
N LEU A 392 28.70 -32.47 -4.18
CA LEU A 392 29.61 -31.56 -4.89
C LEU A 392 30.52 -30.78 -3.92
N GLN A 393 30.03 -30.38 -2.74
CA GLN A 393 30.87 -29.77 -1.70
C GLN A 393 31.95 -30.74 -1.16
N PHE A 394 31.70 -32.05 -1.17
CA PHE A 394 32.77 -33.01 -0.90
C PHE A 394 33.69 -33.21 -2.11
N ILE A 395 33.15 -33.35 -3.31
CA ILE A 395 33.94 -33.60 -4.54
C ILE A 395 34.89 -32.43 -4.85
N ASP A 396 34.51 -31.18 -4.57
CA ASP A 396 35.35 -30.03 -4.84
C ASP A 396 36.52 -29.89 -3.84
N LYS A 397 37.75 -29.89 -4.36
CA LYS A 397 38.96 -29.61 -3.56
C LYS A 397 39.02 -28.15 -3.06
N ARG A 398 38.21 -27.24 -3.60
CA ARG A 398 38.05 -25.87 -3.06
C ARG A 398 37.23 -25.88 -1.77
N ARG A 399 37.91 -25.67 -0.64
CA ARG A 399 37.24 -25.53 0.65
C ARG A 399 36.52 -24.19 0.82
N ALA A 400 37.04 -23.11 0.25
CA ALA A 400 36.46 -21.77 0.35
C ALA A 400 36.42 -21.10 -1.03
N PHE A 401 35.43 -20.23 -1.25
CA PHE A 401 35.26 -19.48 -2.49
C PHE A 401 36.36 -18.41 -2.62
N ILE A 402 36.47 -17.53 -1.61
CA ILE A 402 37.59 -16.63 -1.35
C ILE A 402 38.50 -17.23 -0.28
N TYR A 403 39.81 -17.22 -0.52
CA TYR A 403 40.80 -17.75 0.43
C TYR A 403 40.94 -16.83 1.66
N CYS A 404 40.61 -17.32 2.85
CA CYS A 404 40.86 -16.65 4.13
C CYS A 404 41.41 -17.63 5.18
N SER A 405 42.06 -17.12 6.24
CA SER A 405 42.61 -17.95 7.32
C SER A 405 42.18 -17.45 8.70
N TRP A 406 40.96 -17.82 9.11
CA TRP A 406 40.29 -17.28 10.29
C TRP A 406 41.04 -17.49 11.63
N MET A 407 41.77 -18.59 11.80
CA MET A 407 42.60 -18.81 13.00
C MET A 407 43.89 -17.98 13.03
N HIS A 408 44.36 -17.50 11.88
CA HIS A 408 45.66 -16.86 11.71
C HIS A 408 45.61 -15.70 10.67
N PRO A 409 44.70 -14.72 10.81
CA PRO A 409 44.46 -13.73 9.75
C PRO A 409 45.68 -12.84 9.51
N ILE A 410 46.37 -12.41 10.58
CA ILE A 410 47.50 -11.47 10.52
C ILE A 410 48.84 -12.18 10.21
N ARG A 411 48.89 -13.52 10.16
CA ARG A 411 50.13 -14.32 10.15
C ARG A 411 51.01 -14.14 8.89
N ASN A 412 50.48 -13.65 7.77
CA ASN A 412 51.23 -13.20 6.61
C ASN A 412 50.34 -12.35 5.68
N ALA A 413 50.93 -11.58 4.77
CA ALA A 413 50.20 -10.70 3.85
C ALA A 413 49.13 -11.44 3.00
N LYS A 414 49.36 -12.70 2.61
CA LYS A 414 48.38 -13.50 1.86
C LYS A 414 47.14 -13.86 2.69
N ASN A 415 47.31 -14.13 3.98
CA ASN A 415 46.21 -14.33 4.92
C ASN A 415 45.46 -13.02 5.19
N ILE A 416 46.18 -11.89 5.31
CA ILE A 416 45.61 -10.55 5.52
C ILE A 416 44.75 -10.17 4.31
N CYS A 417 45.34 -10.08 3.11
CA CYS A 417 44.62 -9.69 1.90
C CYS A 417 43.48 -10.65 1.55
N GLY A 418 43.63 -11.95 1.82
CA GLY A 418 42.56 -12.93 1.62
C GLY A 418 41.39 -12.79 2.62
N THR A 419 41.67 -12.42 3.86
CA THR A 419 40.63 -12.21 4.88
C THR A 419 39.94 -10.87 4.69
N LEU A 420 40.69 -9.79 4.41
CA LEU A 420 40.15 -8.49 4.00
C LEU A 420 39.31 -8.62 2.72
N GLY A 421 39.81 -9.34 1.71
CA GLY A 421 39.08 -9.59 0.46
C GLY A 421 37.77 -10.35 0.66
N ARG A 422 37.68 -11.28 1.63
CA ARG A 422 36.41 -11.91 2.00
C ARG A 422 35.45 -10.92 2.66
N ILE A 423 35.94 -10.15 3.64
CA ILE A 423 35.11 -9.17 4.37
C ILE A 423 34.57 -8.12 3.37
N LEU A 424 35.43 -7.57 2.53
CA LEU A 424 35.07 -6.62 1.49
C LEU A 424 34.07 -7.21 0.49
N ALA A 425 34.28 -8.44 0.01
CA ALA A 425 33.32 -9.08 -0.89
C ALA A 425 31.95 -9.33 -0.24
N ALA A 426 31.92 -9.77 1.02
CA ALA A 426 30.67 -9.95 1.78
C ALA A 426 29.94 -8.61 1.95
N VAL A 427 30.64 -7.58 2.45
CA VAL A 427 30.08 -6.23 2.63
C VAL A 427 29.59 -5.66 1.29
N LEU A 428 30.41 -5.66 0.23
CA LEU A 428 30.01 -5.13 -1.08
C LEU A 428 28.82 -5.89 -1.68
N SER A 429 28.75 -7.22 -1.55
CA SER A 429 27.60 -7.99 -2.06
C SER A 429 26.30 -7.71 -1.31
N VAL A 430 26.35 -7.55 0.02
CA VAL A 430 25.18 -7.15 0.82
C VAL A 430 24.80 -5.69 0.53
N VAL A 431 25.77 -4.78 0.46
CA VAL A 431 25.54 -3.36 0.11
C VAL A 431 24.93 -3.23 -1.29
N LEU A 432 25.37 -4.02 -2.27
CA LEU A 432 24.81 -4.00 -3.62
C LEU A 432 23.36 -4.52 -3.66
N LEU A 433 23.06 -5.62 -2.96
CA LEU A 433 21.70 -6.13 -2.78
C LEU A 433 20.80 -5.10 -2.08
N VAL A 434 21.29 -4.47 -1.01
CA VAL A 434 20.55 -3.46 -0.24
C VAL A 434 20.30 -2.20 -1.07
N ASN A 435 21.27 -1.70 -1.83
CA ASN A 435 21.07 -0.56 -2.74
C ASN A 435 20.06 -0.89 -3.85
N TYR A 436 20.08 -2.12 -4.39
CA TYR A 436 19.08 -2.54 -5.37
C TYR A 436 17.68 -2.57 -4.76
N ALA A 437 17.50 -3.28 -3.65
CA ALA A 437 16.20 -3.43 -2.99
C ALA A 437 15.61 -2.09 -2.54
N TRP A 438 16.41 -1.26 -1.88
CA TRP A 438 16.00 0.07 -1.40
C TRP A 438 15.89 1.12 -2.51
N GLY A 439 16.54 0.88 -3.65
CA GLY A 439 16.41 1.73 -4.82
C GLY A 439 15.16 1.41 -5.63
N LEU A 440 14.69 0.16 -5.68
CA LEU A 440 13.42 -0.18 -6.35
C LEU A 440 12.19 0.54 -5.75
N SER A 441 12.27 1.01 -4.51
CA SER A 441 11.27 1.82 -3.81
C SER A 441 11.45 3.35 -3.93
N ASP A 442 12.52 3.80 -4.56
CA ASP A 442 12.98 5.20 -4.57
C ASP A 442 13.16 5.64 -6.03
N THR A 443 12.25 6.50 -6.51
CA THR A 443 12.16 6.96 -7.90
C THR A 443 13.34 7.81 -8.34
N GLU A 444 14.02 8.48 -7.41
CA GLU A 444 15.23 9.26 -7.67
C GLU A 444 16.47 8.37 -7.81
N SER A 445 16.45 7.19 -7.17
CA SER A 445 17.61 6.32 -7.07
C SER A 445 18.21 5.91 -8.42
N ALA A 446 19.52 5.69 -8.41
CA ALA A 446 20.23 5.16 -9.57
C ALA A 446 19.73 3.76 -9.98
N SER A 447 19.19 2.97 -9.04
CA SER A 447 18.64 1.64 -9.32
C SER A 447 17.28 1.71 -10.01
N TYR A 448 16.33 2.53 -9.52
CA TYR A 448 15.04 2.74 -10.18
C TYR A 448 15.22 3.30 -11.59
N ARG A 449 16.07 4.33 -11.73
CA ARG A 449 16.36 4.98 -13.02
C ARG A 449 17.10 4.06 -14.01
N PHE A 450 17.73 2.98 -13.53
CA PHE A 450 18.29 1.92 -14.35
C PHE A 450 17.24 0.87 -14.72
N THR A 451 16.47 0.34 -13.76
CA THR A 451 15.49 -0.72 -14.03
C THR A 451 14.32 -0.24 -14.90
N SER A 452 13.82 0.98 -14.66
CA SER A 452 12.79 1.60 -15.50
C SER A 452 13.26 1.79 -16.94
N LYS A 453 14.42 2.42 -17.15
CA LYS A 453 14.93 2.77 -18.49
C LYS A 453 15.52 1.61 -19.29
N THR A 454 16.02 0.55 -18.63
CA THR A 454 16.64 -0.59 -19.31
C THR A 454 15.72 -1.80 -19.44
N PHE A 455 14.77 -1.99 -18.52
CA PHE A 455 13.89 -3.18 -18.52
C PHE A 455 12.39 -2.86 -18.48
N GLY A 456 11.98 -1.59 -18.36
CA GLY A 456 10.57 -1.20 -18.29
C GLY A 456 9.93 -1.38 -16.92
N TYR A 457 10.71 -1.43 -15.83
CA TYR A 457 10.16 -1.48 -14.46
C TYR A 457 9.22 -0.30 -14.20
N SER A 458 7.98 -0.62 -13.84
CA SER A 458 6.90 0.32 -13.54
C SER A 458 5.98 -0.32 -12.49
N PRO A 459 6.11 0.04 -11.20
CA PRO A 459 5.53 -0.74 -10.11
C PRO A 459 4.00 -0.64 -10.04
N LYS A 460 3.32 -1.79 -9.94
CA LYS A 460 1.84 -1.85 -9.86
C LYS A 460 1.33 -1.74 -8.43
N LEU A 461 1.44 -0.55 -7.86
CA LEU A 461 1.20 -0.27 -6.45
C LEU A 461 -0.17 -0.75 -5.93
N TRP A 462 -1.23 -0.61 -6.73
CA TRP A 462 -2.59 -1.02 -6.37
C TRP A 462 -2.76 -2.54 -6.19
N ASN A 463 -1.93 -3.35 -6.87
CA ASN A 463 -2.07 -4.81 -6.89
C ASN A 463 -0.69 -5.49 -6.88
N ALA A 464 -0.28 -5.99 -5.72
CA ALA A 464 0.99 -6.67 -5.54
C ALA A 464 1.15 -7.93 -6.42
N LEU A 465 0.06 -8.61 -6.81
CA LEU A 465 0.13 -9.74 -7.74
C LEU A 465 0.41 -9.27 -9.17
N GLU A 466 -0.25 -8.20 -9.61
CA GLU A 466 0.03 -7.59 -10.91
C GLU A 466 1.49 -7.10 -10.98
N ASP A 467 2.01 -6.53 -9.88
CA ASP A 467 3.43 -6.17 -9.81
C ASP A 467 4.34 -7.40 -9.84
N ALA A 468 4.02 -8.45 -9.09
CA ALA A 468 4.81 -9.68 -9.11
C ALA A 468 4.79 -10.41 -10.46
N GLN A 469 3.79 -10.14 -11.32
CA GLN A 469 3.71 -10.62 -12.70
C GLN A 469 4.43 -9.70 -13.70
N ALA A 470 4.34 -8.37 -13.54
CA ALA A 470 4.95 -7.39 -14.45
C ALA A 470 6.41 -7.05 -14.11
N SER A 471 6.71 -6.83 -12.83
CA SER A 471 8.02 -6.46 -12.26
C SER A 471 8.80 -7.66 -11.69
N GLY A 472 8.13 -8.78 -11.43
CA GLY A 472 8.74 -10.03 -10.95
C GLY A 472 8.77 -10.14 -9.43
N THR A 473 8.25 -11.26 -8.92
CA THR A 473 8.03 -11.59 -7.49
C THR A 473 9.16 -11.18 -6.54
N VAL A 474 10.41 -11.42 -6.91
CA VAL A 474 11.58 -11.11 -6.06
C VAL A 474 11.84 -9.62 -6.03
N SER A 475 11.65 -8.91 -7.15
CA SER A 475 11.82 -7.46 -7.21
C SER A 475 10.66 -6.72 -6.55
N THR A 476 9.42 -7.21 -6.67
CA THR A 476 8.26 -6.77 -5.88
C THR A 476 8.48 -6.97 -4.38
N PHE A 477 8.96 -8.16 -3.97
CA PHE A 477 9.27 -8.41 -2.55
C PHE A 477 10.37 -7.45 -2.06
N LEU A 478 11.44 -7.24 -2.86
CA LEU A 478 12.57 -6.40 -2.48
C LEU A 478 12.20 -4.89 -2.44
N SER A 479 11.40 -4.39 -3.39
CA SER A 479 10.93 -2.99 -3.40
C SER A 479 10.04 -2.71 -2.18
N LEU A 480 9.26 -3.68 -1.72
CA LEU A 480 8.47 -3.54 -0.50
C LEU A 480 9.31 -3.54 0.80
N THR A 481 10.61 -3.89 0.79
CA THR A 481 11.40 -4.03 2.05
C THR A 481 11.63 -2.72 2.79
N LYS A 482 12.14 -1.69 2.12
CA LYS A 482 12.29 -0.33 2.68
C LYS A 482 11.33 0.60 1.97
N MET A 483 10.87 1.61 2.69
CA MET A 483 10.35 2.84 2.13
C MET A 483 10.70 3.95 3.15
N ARG A 484 10.97 5.17 2.67
CA ARG A 484 11.27 6.32 3.52
C ARG A 484 9.95 7.04 3.72
N ALA A 485 9.25 6.77 4.82
CA ALA A 485 7.88 7.29 4.99
C ALA A 485 7.86 8.81 5.15
N MET A 486 8.83 9.30 5.90
CA MET A 486 8.92 10.66 6.36
C MET A 486 10.35 10.89 6.86
N GLU A 487 10.89 12.08 6.63
CA GLU A 487 12.09 12.55 7.32
C GLU A 487 11.78 12.68 8.82
N LYS A 488 12.78 12.55 9.71
CA LYS A 488 12.58 12.94 11.11
C LYS A 488 12.56 14.47 11.18
N PRO A 489 11.49 15.13 11.67
CA PRO A 489 11.52 16.57 11.92
C PRO A 489 12.51 16.91 13.04
N ASP A 490 13.29 17.99 12.91
CA ASP A 490 14.34 18.36 13.88
C ASP A 490 13.80 18.56 15.31
N ALA A 491 12.58 19.11 15.44
CA ALA A 491 11.92 19.32 16.72
C ALA A 491 11.38 18.03 17.39
N TYR A 492 11.36 16.89 16.68
CA TYR A 492 10.71 15.68 17.16
C TYR A 492 11.43 15.06 18.37
N SER A 493 10.75 15.14 19.52
CA SER A 493 11.18 14.69 20.84
C SER A 493 9.98 14.39 21.74
N GLU A 494 10.19 13.58 22.78
CA GLU A 494 9.17 13.28 23.80
C GLU A 494 8.63 14.53 24.49
N GLN A 495 9.52 15.47 24.83
CA GLN A 495 9.16 16.74 25.46
C GLN A 495 8.21 17.56 24.58
N GLU A 496 8.48 17.61 23.27
CA GLU A 496 7.62 18.33 22.34
C GLU A 496 6.27 17.60 22.14
N MET A 497 6.25 16.27 22.04
CA MET A 497 4.97 15.53 21.89
C MET A 497 4.09 15.67 23.14
N ASN A 498 4.69 15.67 24.33
CA ASN A 498 3.99 15.96 25.59
C ASN A 498 3.47 17.41 25.65
N LYS A 499 4.17 18.38 25.04
CA LYS A 499 3.73 19.78 24.88
C LYS A 499 2.56 19.89 23.90
N LEU A 500 2.65 19.27 22.72
CA LEU A 500 1.55 19.24 21.74
C LEU A 500 0.29 18.59 22.36
N ALA A 501 0.43 17.44 23.02
CA ALA A 501 -0.69 16.77 23.68
C ALA A 501 -1.38 17.67 24.73
N ALA A 502 -0.61 18.48 25.47
CA ALA A 502 -1.16 19.43 26.44
C ALA A 502 -1.79 20.69 25.81
N THR A 503 -1.33 21.11 24.62
CA THR A 503 -1.94 22.19 23.83
C THR A 503 -3.28 21.74 23.25
N TYR A 504 -3.28 20.66 22.47
CA TYR A 504 -4.47 20.19 21.77
C TYR A 504 -5.53 19.61 22.71
N ARG A 505 -5.17 19.15 23.91
CA ARG A 505 -6.17 18.84 24.96
C ARG A 505 -6.96 20.07 25.37
N LYS A 506 -6.32 21.23 25.59
CA LYS A 506 -7.01 22.49 25.93
C LYS A 506 -7.88 23.01 24.79
N GLN A 507 -7.45 22.86 23.53
CA GLN A 507 -8.29 23.20 22.38
C GLN A 507 -9.48 22.26 22.26
N ALA A 508 -9.30 20.95 22.44
CA ALA A 508 -10.41 20.00 22.52
C ALA A 508 -11.36 20.36 23.66
N ASP A 509 -10.86 20.66 24.87
CA ASP A 509 -11.69 21.10 26.01
C ASP A 509 -12.53 22.34 25.64
N ALA A 510 -11.92 23.38 25.04
CA ALA A 510 -12.61 24.61 24.63
C ALA A 510 -13.65 24.40 23.51
N ILE A 511 -13.37 23.52 22.55
CA ILE A 511 -14.36 23.10 21.54
C ILE A 511 -15.50 22.31 22.22
N ASN A 512 -15.17 21.44 23.16
CA ASN A 512 -16.09 20.55 23.86
C ASN A 512 -16.99 21.27 24.89
N GLU A 513 -16.64 22.49 25.31
CA GLU A 513 -17.55 23.37 26.08
C GLU A 513 -18.78 23.80 25.27
N GLN A 514 -18.68 23.86 23.93
CA GLN A 514 -19.77 24.26 23.04
C GLN A 514 -20.47 23.07 22.35
N ARG A 515 -19.93 21.86 22.50
CA ARG A 515 -20.39 20.64 21.82
C ARG A 515 -21.01 19.64 22.80
N ASN A 516 -22.22 19.19 22.49
CA ASN A 516 -23.12 18.51 23.43
C ASN A 516 -23.43 17.04 23.08
N THR A 517 -22.96 16.54 21.94
CA THR A 517 -23.11 15.15 21.48
C THR A 517 -21.74 14.45 21.35
N GLN A 518 -21.73 13.12 21.25
CA GLN A 518 -20.53 12.35 20.89
C GLN A 518 -20.63 11.90 19.42
N LEU A 519 -19.48 11.71 18.75
CA LEU A 519 -19.44 11.10 17.41
C LEU A 519 -20.09 9.70 17.41
N THR A 520 -19.87 8.94 18.47
CA THR A 520 -20.31 7.55 18.63
C THR A 520 -21.77 7.40 19.08
N ASP A 521 -22.49 8.50 19.29
CA ASP A 521 -23.95 8.51 19.52
C ASP A 521 -24.74 8.29 18.21
N ASN A 522 -24.04 8.10 17.09
CA ASN A 522 -24.55 8.01 15.73
C ASN A 522 -23.85 6.87 14.97
N THR A 523 -24.53 6.22 14.01
CA THR A 523 -23.87 5.35 13.02
C THR A 523 -23.30 6.19 11.89
N VAL A 524 -21.97 6.24 11.78
CA VAL A 524 -21.29 6.89 10.66
C VAL A 524 -21.03 5.87 9.55
N ILE A 525 -21.45 6.20 8.34
CA ILE A 525 -21.24 5.41 7.12
C ILE A 525 -20.30 6.22 6.21
N ALA A 526 -19.05 5.80 6.08
CA ALA A 526 -18.09 6.37 5.15
C ALA A 526 -18.12 5.60 3.82
N ILE A 527 -18.46 6.32 2.74
CA ILE A 527 -18.62 5.81 1.39
C ILE A 527 -17.57 6.48 0.50
N LEU A 528 -16.55 5.71 0.14
CA LEU A 528 -15.71 5.98 -1.01
C LEU A 528 -16.47 5.51 -2.25
N SER A 529 -16.98 6.47 -3.02
CA SER A 529 -17.62 6.24 -4.30
C SER A 529 -16.58 6.27 -5.42
N GLU A 530 -16.25 5.11 -5.97
CA GLU A 530 -15.16 4.95 -6.96
C GLU A 530 -15.30 5.95 -8.12
N SER A 531 -14.19 6.66 -8.41
CA SER A 531 -14.02 7.64 -9.49
C SER A 531 -15.07 8.78 -9.52
N PHE A 532 -15.82 9.05 -8.44
CA PHE A 532 -16.97 9.97 -8.50
C PHE A 532 -16.59 11.46 -8.57
N SER A 533 -16.75 12.06 -9.74
CA SER A 533 -16.67 13.53 -9.92
C SER A 533 -17.57 14.01 -11.05
N ASP A 534 -18.21 15.17 -10.85
CA ASP A 534 -19.00 15.89 -11.84
C ASP A 534 -18.21 16.14 -13.15
N PRO A 535 -18.52 15.43 -14.26
CA PRO A 535 -17.78 15.61 -15.52
C PRO A 535 -17.99 17.01 -16.13
N THR A 536 -19.02 17.75 -15.72
CA THR A 536 -19.30 19.09 -16.27
C THR A 536 -18.44 20.19 -15.66
N ARG A 537 -17.64 19.90 -14.61
CA ARG A 537 -16.56 20.78 -14.15
C ARG A 537 -15.27 20.64 -14.96
N VAL A 538 -15.08 19.56 -15.70
CA VAL A 538 -13.81 19.28 -16.37
C VAL A 538 -13.59 20.22 -17.56
N PRO A 539 -12.46 20.96 -17.64
CA PRO A 539 -12.25 21.95 -18.69
C PRO A 539 -12.30 21.35 -20.11
N GLY A 540 -13.27 21.83 -20.90
CA GLY A 540 -13.53 21.38 -22.28
C GLY A 540 -14.70 20.39 -22.42
N ILE A 541 -15.30 19.95 -21.32
CA ILE A 541 -16.48 19.07 -21.31
C ILE A 541 -17.76 19.90 -21.23
N THR A 542 -18.74 19.59 -22.08
CA THR A 542 -20.05 20.25 -22.12
C THR A 542 -21.17 19.23 -22.27
N MET A 543 -22.06 19.14 -21.29
CA MET A 543 -23.26 18.28 -21.32
C MET A 543 -24.53 19.13 -21.45
N SER A 544 -25.54 18.65 -22.18
CA SER A 544 -26.89 19.25 -22.23
C SER A 544 -27.88 18.64 -21.23
N GLU A 545 -27.49 17.55 -20.57
CA GLU A 545 -28.22 16.88 -19.48
C GLU A 545 -27.36 16.94 -18.20
N ASP A 546 -27.99 17.07 -17.04
CA ASP A 546 -27.30 17.01 -15.76
C ASP A 546 -27.02 15.54 -15.39
N PRO A 547 -25.74 15.13 -15.20
CA PRO A 547 -25.43 13.76 -14.84
C PRO A 547 -25.63 13.46 -13.35
N ILE A 548 -25.58 14.46 -12.47
CA ILE A 548 -25.65 14.30 -11.01
C ILE A 548 -26.72 15.19 -10.33
N PRO A 549 -27.96 15.26 -10.85
CA PRO A 549 -28.95 16.22 -10.37
C PRO A 549 -29.29 16.06 -8.89
N PHE A 550 -29.35 14.84 -8.35
CA PHE A 550 -29.65 14.63 -6.94
C PHE A 550 -28.50 15.10 -6.04
N VAL A 551 -27.28 14.62 -6.27
CA VAL A 551 -26.10 15.01 -5.46
C VAL A 551 -25.83 16.51 -5.60
N ARG A 552 -25.95 17.07 -6.81
CA ARG A 552 -25.79 18.52 -7.05
C ARG A 552 -26.82 19.35 -6.29
N GLN A 553 -28.06 18.89 -6.17
CA GLN A 553 -29.06 19.55 -5.32
C GLN A 553 -28.71 19.37 -3.83
N LEU A 554 -28.48 18.14 -3.38
CA LEU A 554 -28.23 17.77 -1.98
C LEU A 554 -27.08 18.58 -1.36
N LYS A 555 -26.03 18.87 -2.13
CA LYS A 555 -24.87 19.67 -1.68
C LYS A 555 -25.23 21.09 -1.22
N ASN A 556 -26.39 21.64 -1.57
CA ASN A 556 -26.84 22.94 -1.06
C ASN A 556 -27.48 22.86 0.34
N ASP A 557 -28.04 21.69 0.68
CA ASP A 557 -28.88 21.45 1.86
C ASP A 557 -28.16 20.70 3.00
N THR A 558 -26.86 20.41 2.83
CA THR A 558 -26.04 19.68 3.82
C THR A 558 -24.56 20.11 3.78
N THR A 559 -23.76 19.76 4.79
CA THR A 559 -22.29 19.97 4.76
C THR A 559 -21.68 19.33 3.51
N SER A 560 -20.95 20.10 2.70
CA SER A 560 -20.53 19.63 1.37
C SER A 560 -19.39 20.45 0.76
N GLY A 561 -18.87 19.98 -0.37
CA GLY A 561 -18.14 20.84 -1.31
C GLY A 561 -17.30 20.07 -2.31
N ILE A 562 -16.04 20.45 -2.43
CA ILE A 562 -15.07 19.86 -3.36
C ILE A 562 -13.94 19.23 -2.55
N MET A 563 -13.64 17.96 -2.79
CA MET A 563 -12.44 17.32 -2.24
C MET A 563 -11.32 17.37 -3.28
N LEU A 564 -10.18 17.92 -2.87
CA LEU A 564 -8.96 17.90 -3.66
C LEU A 564 -8.28 16.53 -3.50
N SER A 565 -8.14 15.78 -4.59
CA SER A 565 -7.58 14.43 -4.59
C SER A 565 -6.06 14.41 -4.80
N SER A 566 -5.38 13.43 -4.21
CA SER A 566 -3.99 13.06 -4.55
C SER A 566 -3.90 12.09 -5.73
N GLY A 567 -5.02 11.76 -6.37
CA GLY A 567 -5.12 10.76 -7.44
C GLY A 567 -5.82 11.29 -8.68
N TYR A 568 -5.47 10.71 -9.82
CA TYR A 568 -6.11 10.91 -11.11
C TYR A 568 -6.00 9.59 -11.90
N GLY A 569 -7.14 8.98 -12.20
CA GLY A 569 -7.22 7.64 -12.80
C GLY A 569 -6.71 6.50 -11.90
N GLY A 570 -6.67 6.72 -10.59
CA GLY A 570 -6.17 5.78 -9.59
C GLY A 570 -5.67 6.47 -8.33
N GLY A 571 -5.53 5.69 -7.25
CA GLY A 571 -5.05 6.18 -5.95
C GLY A 571 -6.00 5.93 -4.77
N THR A 572 -7.16 5.30 -5.00
CA THR A 572 -8.21 4.92 -4.02
C THR A 572 -7.73 4.72 -2.57
N ALA A 573 -6.80 3.79 -2.34
CA ALA A 573 -6.33 3.46 -0.99
C ALA A 573 -5.56 4.59 -0.29
N ASN A 574 -5.06 5.58 -1.02
CA ASN A 574 -4.42 6.77 -0.45
C ASN A 574 -5.48 7.74 0.11
N LEU A 575 -6.64 7.86 -0.56
CA LEU A 575 -7.77 8.66 -0.06
C LEU A 575 -8.46 7.94 1.10
N GLU A 576 -8.63 6.63 1.00
CA GLU A 576 -9.13 5.74 2.06
C GLU A 576 -8.21 5.74 3.31
N TYR A 577 -6.88 5.70 3.12
CA TYR A 577 -5.93 5.86 4.23
C TYR A 577 -6.07 7.22 4.91
N GLN A 578 -6.19 8.29 4.12
CA GLN A 578 -6.36 9.65 4.62
C GLN A 578 -7.65 9.80 5.43
N GLU A 579 -8.79 9.34 4.91
CA GLU A 579 -10.08 9.35 5.61
C GLU A 579 -10.02 8.55 6.92
N LEU A 580 -9.64 7.27 6.86
CA LEU A 580 -9.65 6.40 8.04
C LEU A 580 -8.69 6.81 9.15
N THR A 581 -7.56 7.48 8.83
CA THR A 581 -6.49 7.77 9.81
C THR A 581 -6.34 9.25 10.17
N GLY A 582 -6.80 10.16 9.32
CA GLY A 582 -6.51 11.60 9.38
C GLY A 582 -5.09 12.00 8.96
N GLN A 583 -4.30 11.09 8.36
CA GLN A 583 -2.87 11.29 8.03
C GLN A 583 -2.69 11.56 6.53
N SER A 584 -2.17 12.74 6.17
CA SER A 584 -2.18 13.26 4.79
C SER A 584 -1.03 12.73 3.93
N MET A 585 -1.32 12.45 2.65
CA MET A 585 -0.28 12.16 1.65
C MET A 585 0.62 13.36 1.38
N ALA A 586 0.17 14.59 1.66
CA ALA A 586 0.98 15.80 1.53
C ALA A 586 2.19 15.81 2.47
N VAL A 587 2.09 15.19 3.65
CA VAL A 587 3.08 15.29 4.72
C VAL A 587 4.09 14.14 4.72
N PHE A 588 3.85 13.08 3.95
CA PHE A 588 4.86 12.05 3.68
C PHE A 588 5.94 12.51 2.71
N ASP A 589 7.06 11.80 2.74
CA ASP A 589 8.16 11.88 1.78
C ASP A 589 7.66 11.53 0.35
N PRO A 590 8.15 12.17 -0.73
CA PRO A 590 7.69 11.90 -2.10
C PRO A 590 7.87 10.46 -2.60
N SER A 591 8.66 9.61 -1.92
CA SER A 591 8.77 8.16 -2.20
C SER A 591 7.65 7.31 -1.57
N MET A 592 6.77 7.90 -0.75
CA MET A 592 5.51 7.30 -0.32
C MET A 592 4.47 7.41 -1.43
N LEU A 593 4.28 6.32 -2.17
CA LEU A 593 3.33 6.24 -3.28
C LEU A 593 2.02 5.55 -2.85
N ALA A 594 2.07 4.62 -1.89
CA ALA A 594 0.89 3.95 -1.34
C ALA A 594 1.10 3.44 0.11
N PRO A 595 0.49 4.07 1.15
CA PRO A 595 0.68 3.68 2.55
C PRO A 595 0.22 2.25 2.87
N TYR A 596 -0.85 1.76 2.23
CA TYR A 596 -1.39 0.41 2.43
C TYR A 596 -0.40 -0.70 2.07
N GLN A 597 0.53 -0.42 1.16
CA GLN A 597 1.56 -1.35 0.69
C GLN A 597 2.88 -1.11 1.40
N GLN A 598 3.29 0.15 1.47
CA GLN A 598 4.65 0.49 1.87
C GLN A 598 4.78 0.72 3.39
N LEU A 599 3.73 1.22 4.07
CA LEU A 599 3.75 1.66 5.47
C LEU A 599 2.99 0.70 6.40
N VAL A 600 1.66 0.60 6.24
CA VAL A 600 0.75 -0.10 7.17
C VAL A 600 1.19 -1.54 7.46
N PRO A 601 1.66 -2.35 6.49
CA PRO A 601 2.10 -3.73 6.76
C PRO A 601 3.28 -3.82 7.74
N LYS A 602 4.12 -2.78 7.84
CA LYS A 602 5.32 -2.72 8.69
C LYS A 602 5.05 -2.16 10.09
N LEU A 603 3.95 -1.44 10.29
CA LEU A 603 3.56 -0.92 11.60
C LEU A 603 3.11 -2.04 12.53
N ARG A 604 3.41 -1.93 13.84
CA ARG A 604 2.90 -2.88 14.86
C ARG A 604 1.39 -2.74 15.07
N SER A 605 0.94 -1.49 15.11
CA SER A 605 -0.44 -1.03 15.30
C SER A 605 -0.60 0.29 14.52
N ILE A 606 -1.82 0.72 14.28
CA ILE A 606 -2.11 2.06 13.74
C ILE A 606 -3.46 2.51 14.31
N PHE A 607 -3.63 3.81 14.51
CA PHE A 607 -4.92 4.39 14.85
C PHE A 607 -5.75 4.64 13.58
N THR A 608 -7.02 4.28 13.64
CA THR A 608 -8.05 4.61 12.66
C THR A 608 -9.35 4.99 13.37
N PHE A 609 -10.13 5.93 12.83
CA PHE A 609 -11.28 6.52 13.52
C PHE A 609 -12.37 5.51 13.90
N ASN A 610 -12.52 4.42 13.14
CA ASN A 610 -13.42 3.31 13.45
C ASN A 610 -13.19 2.70 14.86
N GLN A 611 -11.96 2.81 15.39
CA GLN A 611 -11.61 2.36 16.74
C GLN A 611 -12.32 3.16 17.85
N MET A 612 -12.81 4.37 17.55
CA MET A 612 -13.66 5.15 18.47
C MET A 612 -15.00 4.45 18.73
N TRP A 613 -15.66 3.91 17.70
CA TRP A 613 -16.89 3.12 17.84
C TRP A 613 -16.64 1.79 18.55
N ASN A 614 -15.55 1.09 18.22
CA ASN A 614 -15.15 -0.12 18.94
C ASN A 614 -14.96 0.14 20.45
N ARG A 615 -14.34 1.26 20.82
CA ARG A 615 -14.22 1.68 22.23
C ARG A 615 -15.57 2.00 22.85
N ALA A 616 -16.41 2.78 22.17
CA ALA A 616 -17.69 3.24 22.71
C ALA A 616 -18.68 2.10 22.99
N CYS A 617 -18.73 1.07 22.13
CA CYS A 617 -19.55 -0.11 22.37
C CYS A 617 -18.87 -1.18 23.26
N GLY A 618 -17.61 -0.97 23.67
CA GLY A 618 -16.84 -1.92 24.49
C GLY A 618 -16.37 -3.18 23.77
N SER A 619 -16.28 -3.19 22.44
CA SER A 619 -15.91 -4.38 21.65
C SER A 619 -15.31 -4.02 20.29
N GLU A 620 -14.36 -4.82 19.79
CA GLU A 620 -13.86 -4.74 18.40
C GLU A 620 -14.91 -5.19 17.35
N LYS A 621 -16.21 -5.11 17.68
CA LYS A 621 -17.36 -5.66 16.93
C LYS A 621 -18.30 -4.60 16.35
N CYS A 622 -17.92 -3.32 16.41
CA CYS A 622 -18.77 -2.19 16.05
C CYS A 622 -18.18 -1.33 14.92
N SER A 623 -17.23 -1.87 14.16
CA SER A 623 -16.74 -1.26 12.93
C SER A 623 -16.65 -2.28 11.80
N VAL A 624 -17.42 -2.08 10.75
CA VAL A 624 -17.67 -3.07 9.70
C VAL A 624 -17.32 -2.49 8.35
N ALA A 625 -16.87 -3.32 7.41
CA ALA A 625 -16.39 -2.85 6.12
C ALA A 625 -16.90 -3.70 4.96
N PHE A 626 -17.19 -3.05 3.84
CA PHE A 626 -17.71 -3.64 2.62
C PHE A 626 -16.93 -3.13 1.40
N HIS A 627 -16.55 -4.04 0.50
CA HIS A 627 -15.99 -3.70 -0.81
C HIS A 627 -16.34 -4.83 -1.78
N PRO A 628 -17.23 -4.61 -2.77
CA PRO A 628 -17.79 -5.68 -3.59
C PRO A 628 -16.83 -6.10 -4.72
N TYR A 629 -15.60 -6.45 -4.34
CA TYR A 629 -14.53 -6.92 -5.21
C TYR A 629 -13.64 -7.95 -4.48
N GLN A 630 -12.32 -7.93 -4.69
CA GLN A 630 -11.37 -8.85 -4.06
C GLN A 630 -10.71 -8.25 -2.83
N LYS A 631 -10.66 -8.99 -1.71
CA LYS A 631 -10.13 -8.52 -0.42
C LYS A 631 -8.65 -8.14 -0.41
N ASN A 632 -7.86 -8.67 -1.33
CA ASN A 632 -6.43 -8.36 -1.43
C ASN A 632 -6.10 -7.25 -2.44
N PHE A 633 -7.10 -6.67 -3.10
CA PHE A 633 -6.92 -5.41 -3.82
C PHE A 633 -6.55 -4.31 -2.81
N TYR A 634 -5.49 -3.54 -3.11
CA TYR A 634 -4.78 -2.68 -2.16
C TYR A 634 -4.43 -3.33 -0.80
N MET A 635 -4.26 -4.66 -0.72
CA MET A 635 -3.88 -5.40 0.50
C MET A 635 -4.88 -5.28 1.67
N ARG A 636 -6.14 -4.89 1.39
CA ARG A 636 -7.14 -4.54 2.41
C ARG A 636 -7.38 -5.62 3.46
N ASP A 637 -7.42 -6.91 3.10
CA ASP A 637 -7.54 -8.05 4.04
C ASP A 637 -6.51 -8.03 5.18
N SER A 638 -5.28 -7.58 4.91
CA SER A 638 -4.22 -7.48 5.90
C SER A 638 -4.29 -6.18 6.72
N ASN A 639 -4.69 -5.09 6.08
CA ASN A 639 -4.74 -3.76 6.68
C ASN A 639 -5.97 -3.56 7.56
N TYR A 640 -7.16 -4.02 7.14
CA TYR A 640 -8.41 -3.91 7.90
C TYR A 640 -8.37 -4.64 9.24
N LYS A 641 -7.64 -5.75 9.31
CA LYS A 641 -7.37 -6.47 10.57
C LYS A 641 -6.47 -5.65 11.51
N LYS A 642 -5.56 -4.84 10.96
CA LYS A 642 -4.70 -3.93 11.73
C LYS A 642 -5.40 -2.61 12.11
N PHE A 643 -6.42 -2.21 11.35
CA PHE A 643 -7.37 -1.14 11.66
C PHE A 643 -8.47 -1.58 12.67
N GLN A 644 -8.47 -2.86 13.08
CA GLN A 644 -9.46 -3.46 13.99
C GLN A 644 -10.92 -3.39 13.48
N PHE A 645 -11.14 -3.55 12.17
CA PHE A 645 -12.48 -3.82 11.66
C PHE A 645 -12.95 -5.23 12.09
N SER A 646 -14.18 -5.29 12.57
CA SER A 646 -14.89 -6.48 13.05
C SER A 646 -15.03 -7.56 12.00
N TYR A 647 -15.24 -7.14 10.76
CA TYR A 647 -15.04 -7.90 9.54
C TYR A 647 -14.93 -6.97 8.34
N PHE A 648 -14.43 -7.53 7.25
CA PHE A 648 -14.43 -6.96 5.92
C PHE A 648 -15.16 -7.95 5.01
N ARG A 649 -16.21 -7.50 4.30
CA ARG A 649 -16.99 -8.30 3.34
C ARG A 649 -16.58 -7.94 1.92
N THR A 650 -16.29 -8.95 1.13
CA THR A 650 -15.94 -8.86 -0.29
C THR A 650 -16.52 -10.03 -1.05
N GLN A 651 -16.34 -10.11 -2.38
CA GLN A 651 -16.82 -11.25 -3.17
C GLN A 651 -16.11 -12.56 -2.79
N ASP A 652 -14.91 -12.47 -2.19
CA ASP A 652 -14.04 -13.60 -1.86
C ASP A 652 -13.77 -13.78 -0.35
N THR A 653 -14.59 -13.17 0.53
CA THR A 653 -14.62 -13.47 1.98
C THR A 653 -15.58 -14.62 2.31
N GLN A 654 -15.64 -15.02 3.58
CA GLN A 654 -16.56 -16.04 4.06
C GLN A 654 -17.31 -15.56 5.33
N PRO A 655 -18.64 -15.40 5.29
CA PRO A 655 -19.44 -15.20 4.07
C PRO A 655 -18.94 -14.02 3.21
N PRO A 656 -19.26 -14.01 1.90
CA PRO A 656 -19.01 -12.88 0.99
C PRO A 656 -19.99 -11.72 1.23
N VAL A 657 -19.94 -10.69 0.38
CA VAL A 657 -21.05 -9.73 0.20
C VAL A 657 -22.30 -10.43 -0.37
N THR A 658 -23.47 -9.96 0.02
CA THR A 658 -24.78 -10.59 -0.24
C THR A 658 -25.32 -10.20 -1.60
N HIS A 659 -25.24 -8.91 -1.94
CA HIS A 659 -25.79 -8.32 -3.15
C HIS A 659 -24.66 -8.10 -4.15
N GLN A 660 -24.78 -8.70 -5.34
CA GLN A 660 -23.71 -8.68 -6.36
C GLN A 660 -24.25 -8.38 -7.77
N ASP A 661 -25.44 -7.76 -7.85
CA ASP A 661 -26.06 -7.37 -9.12
C ASP A 661 -25.22 -6.31 -9.85
N THR A 662 -25.07 -6.48 -11.17
CA THR A 662 -24.33 -5.57 -12.06
C THR A 662 -25.31 -4.80 -12.96
N LEU A 663 -24.86 -3.67 -13.52
CA LEU A 663 -25.68 -2.87 -14.46
C LEU A 663 -25.31 -3.17 -15.92
N GLU A 664 -26.32 -3.43 -16.75
CA GLU A 664 -26.20 -3.61 -18.20
C GLU A 664 -25.13 -4.66 -18.58
N ASN A 665 -24.02 -4.26 -19.21
CA ASN A 665 -22.89 -5.15 -19.55
C ASN A 665 -21.68 -4.97 -18.60
N SER A 666 -21.88 -4.37 -17.42
CA SER A 666 -20.81 -4.12 -16.47
C SER A 666 -20.29 -5.41 -15.83
N TRP A 667 -18.96 -5.47 -15.65
CA TRP A 667 -18.26 -6.60 -15.04
C TRP A 667 -18.05 -6.40 -13.51
N VAL A 668 -18.41 -5.24 -12.98
CA VAL A 668 -18.35 -4.87 -11.56
C VAL A 668 -19.75 -4.80 -10.95
N VAL A 669 -19.82 -5.10 -9.66
CA VAL A 669 -21.04 -4.94 -8.84
C VAL A 669 -21.48 -3.47 -8.83
N SER A 670 -22.79 -3.25 -8.91
CA SER A 670 -23.42 -1.94 -8.88
C SER A 670 -23.32 -1.26 -7.52
N ASP A 671 -23.38 0.08 -7.52
CA ASP A 671 -23.43 0.86 -6.28
C ASP A 671 -24.75 0.59 -5.53
N GLU A 672 -25.86 0.35 -6.24
CA GLU A 672 -27.15 -0.03 -5.62
C GLU A 672 -27.02 -1.34 -4.82
N ALA A 673 -26.41 -2.38 -5.41
CA ALA A 673 -26.15 -3.63 -4.69
C ALA A 673 -25.21 -3.40 -3.50
N ALA A 674 -24.13 -2.63 -3.68
CA ALA A 674 -23.20 -2.29 -2.60
C ALA A 674 -23.87 -1.53 -1.43
N TYR A 675 -24.83 -0.66 -1.73
CA TYR A 675 -25.65 0.05 -0.74
C TYR A 675 -26.64 -0.87 -0.02
N ARG A 676 -27.14 -1.94 -0.65
CA ARG A 676 -28.02 -2.91 0.01
C ARG A 676 -27.31 -3.73 1.10
N ASP A 677 -26.07 -4.16 0.90
CA ASP A 677 -25.29 -4.81 1.97
C ASP A 677 -25.07 -3.89 3.18
N VAL A 678 -24.88 -2.58 2.95
CA VAL A 678 -24.80 -1.57 4.03
C VAL A 678 -26.16 -1.35 4.71
N LEU A 679 -27.25 -1.29 3.94
CA LEU A 679 -28.61 -1.17 4.47
C LEU A 679 -28.98 -2.37 5.35
N ASP A 680 -28.71 -3.59 4.90
CA ASP A 680 -29.05 -4.81 5.65
C ASP A 680 -28.28 -4.88 6.97
N GLU A 681 -27.00 -4.48 7.01
CA GLU A 681 -26.24 -4.36 8.25
C GLU A 681 -26.83 -3.30 9.20
N VAL A 682 -27.07 -2.08 8.70
CA VAL A 682 -27.57 -0.98 9.54
C VAL A 682 -29.01 -1.21 10.02
N LYS A 683 -29.80 -2.02 9.31
CA LYS A 683 -31.15 -2.48 9.70
C LYS A 683 -31.13 -3.66 10.67
N SER A 684 -30.11 -4.52 10.64
CA SER A 684 -30.04 -5.73 11.48
C SER A 684 -29.23 -5.56 12.78
N ASN A 685 -28.51 -4.45 12.93
CA ASN A 685 -27.66 -4.17 14.07
C ASN A 685 -28.16 -2.95 14.86
N ASP A 686 -28.56 -3.13 16.13
CA ASP A 686 -29.05 -2.04 16.99
C ASP A 686 -27.94 -1.08 17.46
N LEU A 687 -26.66 -1.49 17.42
CA LEU A 687 -25.55 -0.69 17.96
C LEU A 687 -25.17 0.46 17.01
N ASN A 688 -24.71 1.58 17.56
CA ASN A 688 -24.04 2.61 16.75
C ASN A 688 -22.71 2.07 16.21
N GLN A 689 -22.45 2.31 14.93
CA GLN A 689 -21.36 1.68 14.19
C GLN A 689 -20.54 2.69 13.39
N PHE A 690 -19.31 2.31 13.08
CA PHE A 690 -18.61 2.84 11.91
C PHE A 690 -18.72 1.84 10.75
N VAL A 691 -19.27 2.26 9.61
CA VAL A 691 -19.43 1.42 8.42
C VAL A 691 -18.57 1.99 7.29
N GLN A 692 -17.60 1.23 6.79
CA GLN A 692 -16.86 1.58 5.59
C GLN A 692 -17.47 0.90 4.36
N LEU A 693 -17.64 1.66 3.27
CA LEU A 693 -17.92 1.13 1.95
C LEU A 693 -16.93 1.72 0.93
N ILE A 694 -16.36 0.85 0.11
CA ILE A 694 -15.60 1.24 -1.09
C ILE A 694 -16.30 0.60 -2.28
N THR A 695 -16.92 1.40 -3.14
CA THR A 695 -17.66 0.88 -4.30
C THR A 695 -16.73 0.47 -5.46
N MET A 696 -17.30 0.10 -6.60
CA MET A 696 -16.57 -0.31 -7.81
C MET A 696 -17.25 0.07 -9.13
N GLN A 697 -18.51 0.50 -9.14
CA GLN A 697 -19.34 0.56 -10.35
C GLN A 697 -18.72 1.37 -11.49
N ASN A 698 -18.04 2.47 -11.13
CA ASN A 698 -17.41 3.39 -12.07
C ASN A 698 -15.90 3.16 -12.20
N HIS A 699 -15.36 1.99 -11.84
CA HIS A 699 -13.94 1.68 -12.05
C HIS A 699 -13.64 1.50 -13.55
N ALA A 700 -12.47 1.96 -14.00
CA ALA A 700 -12.01 1.80 -15.38
C ALA A 700 -11.83 0.30 -15.78
N PRO A 701 -11.88 -0.07 -17.07
CA PRO A 701 -11.98 0.78 -18.27
C PRO A 701 -13.40 1.28 -18.55
N TYR A 702 -13.54 2.27 -19.44
CA TYR A 702 -14.84 2.80 -19.87
C TYR A 702 -15.02 2.50 -21.36
N THR A 703 -15.71 1.41 -21.70
CA THR A 703 -15.77 0.90 -23.08
C THR A 703 -17.16 0.45 -23.52
N THR A 704 -17.67 -0.67 -22.99
CA THR A 704 -18.90 -1.30 -23.51
C THR A 704 -19.91 -1.68 -22.43
N GLN A 705 -19.72 -1.18 -21.19
CA GLN A 705 -20.62 -1.45 -20.06
C GLN A 705 -22.04 -0.94 -20.32
N TYR A 706 -22.16 0.26 -20.90
CA TYR A 706 -23.43 0.93 -21.17
C TYR A 706 -23.52 1.25 -22.68
N PRO A 707 -24.26 0.46 -23.48
CA PRO A 707 -24.38 0.63 -24.93
C PRO A 707 -24.92 2.00 -25.37
N ASP A 708 -24.51 2.44 -26.56
CA ASP A 708 -24.84 3.75 -27.13
C ASP A 708 -26.36 3.99 -27.31
N ASP A 709 -27.15 2.92 -27.46
CA ASP A 709 -28.61 2.99 -27.61
C ASP A 709 -29.37 3.05 -26.27
N THR A 710 -28.72 2.70 -25.16
CA THR A 710 -29.25 2.87 -23.78
C THR A 710 -28.61 4.07 -23.05
N ASN A 711 -27.48 4.58 -23.53
CA ASN A 711 -26.72 5.67 -22.93
C ASN A 711 -27.10 7.04 -23.51
N GLN A 712 -27.93 7.79 -22.78
CA GLN A 712 -28.38 9.11 -23.22
C GLN A 712 -27.26 10.17 -23.31
N PHE A 713 -26.13 9.97 -22.63
CA PHE A 713 -25.00 10.91 -22.67
C PHE A 713 -24.24 10.90 -23.99
N VAL A 714 -24.35 9.84 -24.80
CA VAL A 714 -23.83 9.84 -26.18
C VAL A 714 -24.42 11.00 -26.98
N ALA A 715 -25.70 11.31 -26.79
CA ALA A 715 -26.40 12.43 -27.40
C ALA A 715 -26.30 13.74 -26.60
N ALA A 716 -26.25 13.67 -25.27
CA ALA A 716 -26.17 14.88 -24.43
C ALA A 716 -24.76 15.49 -24.34
N ASN A 717 -23.71 14.75 -24.65
CA ASN A 717 -22.34 15.26 -24.67
C ASN A 717 -22.08 16.07 -25.94
N THR A 718 -21.99 17.39 -25.76
CA THR A 718 -21.79 18.41 -26.80
C THR A 718 -20.36 18.96 -26.84
N SER A 719 -19.44 18.35 -26.10
CA SER A 719 -18.01 18.71 -26.03
C SER A 719 -17.35 18.77 -27.40
N GLN A 720 -16.35 19.64 -27.56
CA GLN A 720 -15.70 19.92 -28.85
C GLN A 720 -14.19 19.67 -28.78
N GLY A 721 -13.62 19.11 -29.84
CA GLY A 721 -12.16 18.87 -29.95
C GLY A 721 -11.63 17.62 -29.26
N LEU A 722 -12.50 16.79 -28.68
CA LEU A 722 -12.16 15.46 -28.14
C LEU A 722 -11.87 14.46 -29.28
N SER A 723 -11.16 13.37 -28.98
CA SER A 723 -11.13 12.20 -29.88
C SER A 723 -12.44 11.39 -29.80
N GLY A 724 -12.65 10.47 -30.74
CA GLY A 724 -13.80 9.55 -30.71
C GLY A 724 -13.79 8.68 -29.45
N ASP A 725 -12.67 7.99 -29.21
CA ASP A 725 -12.47 7.11 -28.05
C ASP A 725 -12.57 7.88 -26.71
N GLU A 726 -12.09 9.12 -26.68
CA GLU A 726 -12.17 10.00 -25.51
C GLU A 726 -13.61 10.44 -25.22
N LYS A 727 -14.35 10.92 -26.24
CA LYS A 727 -15.77 11.25 -26.06
C LYS A 727 -16.54 10.02 -25.61
N HIS A 728 -16.30 8.86 -26.23
CA HIS A 728 -16.95 7.60 -25.90
C HIS A 728 -16.70 7.17 -24.45
N ALA A 729 -15.45 7.19 -24.00
CA ALA A 729 -15.11 6.87 -22.61
C ALA A 729 -15.79 7.82 -21.61
N ILE A 730 -15.91 9.11 -21.96
CA ILE A 730 -16.60 10.13 -21.16
C ILE A 730 -18.12 9.90 -21.17
N ASP A 731 -18.73 9.54 -22.30
CA ASP A 731 -20.15 9.19 -22.40
C ASP A 731 -20.49 7.98 -21.50
N VAL A 732 -19.65 6.94 -21.53
CA VAL A 732 -19.80 5.72 -20.70
C VAL A 732 -19.57 6.02 -19.21
N TYR A 733 -18.54 6.79 -18.85
CA TYR A 733 -18.32 7.23 -17.48
C TYR A 733 -19.51 8.05 -16.93
N THR A 734 -20.00 9.02 -17.71
CA THR A 734 -21.10 9.91 -17.31
C THR A 734 -22.40 9.13 -17.04
N LYS A 735 -22.64 8.05 -17.80
CA LYS A 735 -23.76 7.12 -17.58
C LYS A 735 -23.64 6.34 -16.27
N GLY A 736 -22.46 5.87 -15.91
CA GLY A 736 -22.19 5.21 -14.62
C GLY A 736 -22.43 6.14 -13.43
N ILE A 737 -21.88 7.36 -13.50
CA ILE A 737 -22.10 8.42 -12.51
C ILE A 737 -23.59 8.75 -12.34
N ASN A 738 -24.36 8.78 -13.44
CA ASN A 738 -25.80 9.01 -13.41
C ASN A 738 -26.62 7.83 -12.84
N TYR A 739 -26.05 6.62 -12.78
CA TYR A 739 -26.60 5.52 -11.99
C TYR A 739 -26.24 5.65 -10.50
N THR A 740 -25.00 6.05 -10.18
CA THR A 740 -24.57 6.32 -8.79
C THR A 740 -25.41 7.43 -8.14
N ASP A 741 -25.73 8.51 -8.85
CA ASP A 741 -26.58 9.61 -8.38
C ASP A 741 -27.97 9.11 -7.90
N LYS A 742 -28.61 8.27 -8.72
CA LYS A 742 -29.92 7.66 -8.45
C LYS A 742 -29.87 6.61 -7.35
N ALA A 743 -28.83 5.77 -7.33
CA ALA A 743 -28.61 4.81 -6.26
C ALA A 743 -28.38 5.52 -4.92
N THR A 744 -27.69 6.66 -4.93
CA THR A 744 -27.46 7.51 -3.74
C THR A 744 -28.77 8.14 -3.26
N GLU A 745 -29.61 8.66 -4.16
CA GLU A 745 -30.96 9.14 -3.80
C GLU A 745 -31.78 8.05 -3.09
N GLN A 746 -31.82 6.85 -3.66
CA GLN A 746 -32.57 5.73 -3.10
C GLN A 746 -32.01 5.30 -1.74
N PHE A 747 -30.69 5.18 -1.62
CA PHE A 747 -30.00 4.81 -0.38
C PHE A 747 -30.27 5.82 0.76
N LEU A 748 -30.12 7.13 0.52
CA LEU A 748 -30.40 8.14 1.54
C LEU A 748 -31.89 8.20 1.92
N ASN A 749 -32.79 7.95 0.96
CA ASN A 749 -34.22 7.82 1.23
C ASN A 749 -34.53 6.57 2.07
N GLU A 750 -33.86 5.44 1.87
CA GLU A 750 -34.01 4.28 2.76
C GLU A 750 -33.42 4.54 4.16
N LEU A 751 -32.24 5.16 4.28
CA LEU A 751 -31.66 5.53 5.59
C LEU A 751 -32.56 6.51 6.37
N ASN A 752 -33.38 7.32 5.69
CA ASN A 752 -34.40 8.17 6.32
C ASN A 752 -35.54 7.38 6.98
N THR A 753 -35.80 6.14 6.57
CA THR A 753 -36.84 5.28 7.17
C THR A 753 -36.38 4.57 8.46
N ILE A 754 -35.06 4.49 8.68
CA ILE A 754 -34.49 3.78 9.83
C ILE A 754 -34.56 4.67 11.08
N ASN A 755 -35.18 4.17 12.15
CA ASN A 755 -35.33 4.87 13.44
C ASN A 755 -34.03 4.88 14.29
N LYS A 756 -32.88 5.07 13.63
CA LYS A 756 -31.52 5.10 14.21
C LYS A 756 -30.80 6.37 13.72
N PRO A 757 -30.09 7.13 14.58
CA PRO A 757 -29.27 8.24 14.11
C PRO A 757 -28.17 7.74 13.18
N ILE A 758 -28.19 8.19 11.91
CA ILE A 758 -27.25 7.79 10.88
C ILE A 758 -26.71 9.02 10.16
N THR A 759 -25.41 9.03 9.90
CA THR A 759 -24.70 10.08 9.15
C THR A 759 -23.80 9.46 8.09
N VAL A 760 -23.95 9.89 6.85
CA VAL A 760 -23.16 9.44 5.69
C VAL A 760 -22.08 10.45 5.38
N ILE A 761 -20.84 10.01 5.26
CA ILE A 761 -19.72 10.72 4.63
C ILE A 761 -19.59 10.12 3.23
N PHE A 762 -19.97 10.85 2.19
CA PHE A 762 -19.82 10.41 0.79
C PHE A 762 -18.72 11.24 0.12
N TYR A 763 -17.79 10.58 -0.56
CA TYR A 763 -16.79 11.25 -1.37
C TYR A 763 -16.38 10.42 -2.60
N GLY A 764 -16.09 11.10 -3.71
CA GLY A 764 -15.29 10.53 -4.78
C GLY A 764 -13.81 10.48 -4.42
N ASP A 765 -13.09 9.44 -4.81
CA ASP A 765 -11.65 9.33 -4.52
C ASP A 765 -10.77 10.06 -5.54
N HIS A 766 -11.00 9.92 -6.84
CA HIS A 766 -10.30 10.66 -7.89
C HIS A 766 -11.19 10.89 -9.11
N LEU A 767 -10.72 11.69 -10.07
CA LEU A 767 -11.33 11.70 -11.41
C LEU A 767 -10.86 10.48 -12.22
N PRO A 768 -11.68 9.98 -13.16
CA PRO A 768 -11.25 8.96 -14.11
C PRO A 768 -10.12 9.47 -15.02
N GLY A 769 -9.15 8.60 -15.32
CA GLY A 769 -7.97 8.92 -16.14
C GLY A 769 -8.22 9.05 -17.65
N ILE A 770 -9.39 9.58 -18.05
CA ILE A 770 -9.89 9.59 -19.44
C ILE A 770 -9.75 10.94 -20.15
N TYR A 771 -9.56 12.03 -19.42
CA TYR A 771 -9.63 13.40 -19.95
C TYR A 771 -8.33 13.86 -20.65
N SER A 772 -7.83 13.04 -21.58
CA SER A 772 -6.55 13.24 -22.29
C SER A 772 -6.39 14.63 -22.91
N THR A 773 -7.48 15.27 -23.33
CA THR A 773 -7.51 16.59 -23.97
C THR A 773 -7.49 17.73 -22.96
N ALA A 774 -8.15 17.58 -21.81
CA ALA A 774 -7.98 18.50 -20.70
C ALA A 774 -6.54 18.42 -20.15
N GLN A 775 -6.00 17.21 -20.04
CA GLN A 775 -4.67 16.93 -19.49
C GLN A 775 -3.49 17.44 -20.36
N LYS A 776 -3.75 17.87 -21.61
CA LYS A 776 -2.76 18.57 -22.48
C LYS A 776 -2.45 20.01 -22.02
N ASN A 777 -3.22 20.56 -21.09
CA ASN A 777 -3.05 21.91 -20.57
C ASN A 777 -2.81 21.87 -19.04
N PRO A 778 -1.58 22.12 -18.55
CA PRO A 778 -1.25 22.09 -17.11
C PRO A 778 -2.06 23.06 -16.24
N ALA A 779 -2.66 24.10 -16.82
CA ALA A 779 -3.58 24.96 -16.06
C ALA A 779 -4.89 24.25 -15.64
N ASN A 780 -5.16 23.06 -16.18
CA ASN A 780 -6.27 22.21 -15.78
C ASN A 780 -5.91 21.23 -14.65
N ASP A 781 -4.63 21.11 -14.26
CA ASP A 781 -4.17 20.08 -13.31
C ASP A 781 -4.91 20.13 -11.96
N LEU A 782 -5.28 21.31 -11.46
CA LEU A 782 -6.10 21.46 -10.25
C LEU A 782 -7.51 20.88 -10.44
N ALA A 783 -8.24 21.33 -11.47
CA ALA A 783 -9.60 20.87 -11.77
C ALA A 783 -9.65 19.37 -12.09
N LEU A 784 -8.56 18.79 -12.60
CA LEU A 784 -8.44 17.35 -12.82
C LEU A 784 -8.29 16.53 -11.52
N HIS A 785 -8.19 17.18 -10.35
CA HIS A 785 -8.18 16.55 -9.03
C HIS A 785 -9.37 16.98 -8.15
N GLU A 786 -10.35 17.73 -8.68
CA GLU A 786 -11.51 18.24 -7.94
C GLU A 786 -12.71 17.27 -7.97
N THR A 787 -12.83 16.45 -6.92
CA THR A 787 -13.92 15.47 -6.71
C THR A 787 -15.05 16.04 -5.85
N ASP A 788 -16.21 15.39 -5.83
CA ASP A 788 -17.36 15.78 -5.02
C ASP A 788 -17.37 15.08 -3.65
N TYR A 789 -17.80 15.80 -2.60
CA TYR A 789 -18.15 15.18 -1.31
C TYR A 789 -19.37 15.85 -0.64
N PHE A 790 -20.03 15.09 0.23
CA PHE A 790 -21.00 15.59 1.19
C PHE A 790 -20.96 14.80 2.52
N ILE A 791 -21.37 15.45 3.59
CA ILE A 791 -21.65 14.86 4.90
C ILE A 791 -23.12 15.14 5.19
N TRP A 792 -23.91 14.09 5.35
CA TRP A 792 -25.37 14.14 5.46
C TRP A 792 -25.86 13.34 6.65
N SER A 793 -26.81 13.89 7.40
CA SER A 793 -27.46 13.22 8.54
C SER A 793 -28.93 12.95 8.26
N ASN A 794 -29.39 11.72 8.56
CA ASN A 794 -30.76 11.29 8.32
C ASN A 794 -31.78 12.03 9.21
N THR A 795 -33.07 11.89 8.89
CA THR A 795 -34.19 12.45 9.67
C THR A 795 -34.03 12.14 11.16
N LYS A 796 -33.68 10.90 11.54
CA LYS A 796 -33.56 10.53 12.95
C LYS A 796 -32.39 11.21 13.67
N ALA A 797 -31.26 11.38 13.01
CA ALA A 797 -30.13 12.11 13.54
C ALA A 797 -30.49 13.60 13.72
N ARG A 798 -31.11 14.23 12.71
CA ARG A 798 -31.62 15.62 12.77
C ARG A 798 -32.81 15.80 13.72
N GLU A 799 -33.50 14.73 14.12
CA GLU A 799 -34.46 14.72 15.25
C GLU A 799 -33.76 14.72 16.60
N THR A 800 -32.82 13.79 16.78
CA THR A 800 -32.15 13.52 18.07
C THR A 800 -31.17 14.63 18.45
N ASN A 801 -30.55 15.27 17.46
CA ASN A 801 -29.60 16.35 17.62
C ASN A 801 -30.10 17.62 16.90
N LYS A 802 -30.57 18.60 17.69
CA LYS A 802 -31.01 19.92 17.20
C LYS A 802 -29.90 20.97 17.15
N SER A 803 -28.65 20.57 17.38
CA SER A 803 -27.46 21.44 17.35
C SER A 803 -26.58 21.22 16.12
N MET A 804 -26.96 20.32 15.20
CA MET A 804 -26.27 20.11 13.91
C MET A 804 -26.17 21.41 13.10
N VAL A 805 -25.08 21.57 12.36
CA VAL A 805 -24.84 22.71 11.47
C VAL A 805 -24.36 22.21 10.11
N ASP A 806 -25.04 22.68 9.05
CA ASP A 806 -24.70 22.37 7.67
C ASP A 806 -23.75 23.44 7.11
N HIS A 807 -22.64 22.98 6.50
CA HIS A 807 -21.59 23.81 5.95
C HIS A 807 -21.37 23.51 4.45
N PRO A 808 -22.26 23.99 3.55
CA PRO A 808 -22.16 23.72 2.12
C PRO A 808 -21.02 24.51 1.45
N GLY A 809 -20.48 23.96 0.36
CA GLY A 809 -19.53 24.65 -0.52
C GLY A 809 -18.09 24.78 -0.01
N GLN A 810 -17.64 23.96 0.95
CA GLN A 810 -16.28 23.99 1.50
C GLN A 810 -15.29 23.13 0.69
N TYR A 811 -14.11 23.65 0.39
CA TYR A 811 -12.98 22.82 -0.04
C TYR A 811 -12.47 21.93 1.13
N SER A 812 -12.03 20.71 0.80
CA SER A 812 -11.50 19.75 1.76
C SER A 812 -10.49 18.76 1.14
N THR A 813 -9.81 18.00 1.99
CA THR A 813 -9.07 16.77 1.64
C THR A 813 -9.49 15.66 2.60
N SER A 814 -9.47 14.40 2.17
CA SER A 814 -10.08 13.28 2.92
C SER A 814 -9.59 13.12 4.36
N ASN A 815 -8.36 13.55 4.66
CA ASN A 815 -7.81 13.57 6.01
C ASN A 815 -8.57 14.47 7.02
N TYR A 816 -9.51 15.31 6.57
CA TYR A 816 -10.35 16.15 7.43
C TYR A 816 -11.78 15.62 7.64
N PHE A 817 -12.23 14.59 6.90
CA PHE A 817 -13.66 14.23 6.89
C PHE A 817 -14.22 13.85 8.26
N MET A 818 -13.45 13.20 9.14
CA MET A 818 -13.92 12.93 10.52
C MET A 818 -14.01 14.19 11.39
N ALA A 819 -13.14 15.20 11.17
CA ALA A 819 -13.20 16.49 11.87
C ALA A 819 -14.35 17.38 11.35
N GLN A 820 -14.60 17.36 10.03
CA GLN A 820 -15.80 17.96 9.45
C GLN A 820 -17.08 17.25 9.92
N THR A 821 -17.07 15.92 10.06
CA THR A 821 -18.20 15.12 10.59
C THR A 821 -18.48 15.46 12.05
N ALA A 822 -17.44 15.56 12.88
CA ALA A 822 -17.59 16.04 14.26
C ALA A 822 -18.19 17.45 14.32
N THR A 823 -17.85 18.31 13.36
CA THR A 823 -18.36 19.69 13.29
C THR A 823 -19.82 19.73 12.80
N HIS A 824 -20.17 19.00 11.74
CA HIS A 824 -21.55 18.83 11.26
C HIS A 824 -22.48 18.28 12.35
N LEU A 825 -22.00 17.31 13.13
CA LEU A 825 -22.72 16.71 14.26
C LEU A 825 -22.73 17.55 15.54
N ASN A 826 -22.06 18.71 15.58
CA ASN A 826 -21.77 19.45 16.83
C ASN A 826 -21.22 18.54 17.96
N ALA A 827 -20.44 17.54 17.57
CA ALA A 827 -19.98 16.46 18.41
C ALA A 827 -18.58 16.71 18.98
N LYS A 828 -18.38 16.31 20.24
CA LYS A 828 -17.13 16.48 20.97
C LYS A 828 -15.96 15.78 20.28
N VAL A 829 -14.80 16.41 20.34
CA VAL A 829 -13.56 16.02 19.67
C VAL A 829 -12.52 15.47 20.65
N SER A 830 -11.68 14.57 20.16
CA SER A 830 -10.40 14.23 20.78
C SER A 830 -9.37 15.35 20.55
N PRO A 831 -8.25 15.41 21.30
CA PRO A 831 -7.13 16.31 20.99
C PRO A 831 -6.65 16.22 19.53
N TYR A 832 -6.61 15.02 18.96
CA TYR A 832 -6.25 14.83 17.55
C TYR A 832 -7.30 15.40 16.58
N LEU A 833 -8.60 15.21 16.86
CA LEU A 833 -9.66 15.82 16.06
C LEU A 833 -9.71 17.35 16.23
N ALA A 834 -9.31 17.90 17.38
CA ALA A 834 -9.14 19.34 17.57
C ALA A 834 -8.02 19.90 16.67
N LEU A 835 -6.85 19.25 16.63
CA LEU A 835 -5.77 19.59 15.67
C LEU A 835 -6.29 19.59 14.22
N LEU A 836 -7.00 18.54 13.80
CA LEU A 836 -7.58 18.47 12.46
C LEU A 836 -8.66 19.54 12.20
N THR A 837 -9.42 19.95 13.22
CA THR A 837 -10.45 21.00 13.11
C THR A 837 -9.83 22.40 12.97
N GLU A 838 -8.77 22.70 13.70
CA GLU A 838 -8.02 23.96 13.58
C GLU A 838 -7.25 24.00 12.24
N LEU A 839 -6.59 22.89 11.87
CA LEU A 839 -5.85 22.77 10.62
C LEU A 839 -6.75 22.89 9.39
N HIS A 840 -7.96 22.31 9.37
CA HIS A 840 -8.91 22.50 8.27
C HIS A 840 -9.36 23.96 8.10
N GLN A 841 -9.50 24.71 9.21
CA GLN A 841 -9.84 26.13 9.14
C GLN A 841 -8.72 27.00 8.58
N ALA A 842 -7.45 26.66 8.87
CA ALA A 842 -6.29 27.40 8.40
C ALA A 842 -5.77 26.94 7.02
N ILE A 843 -5.95 25.66 6.69
CA ILE A 843 -5.49 24.98 5.47
C ILE A 843 -6.64 24.07 4.97
N PRO A 844 -7.63 24.63 4.24
CA PRO A 844 -8.83 23.90 3.81
C PRO A 844 -8.55 22.63 3.01
N ALA A 845 -7.53 22.64 2.15
CA ALA A 845 -7.09 21.44 1.43
C ALA A 845 -5.59 21.48 1.15
N MET A 846 -4.90 20.34 1.32
CA MET A 846 -3.48 20.19 1.01
C MET A 846 -3.15 18.82 0.39
N VAL A 847 -2.32 18.80 -0.65
CA VAL A 847 -2.07 17.60 -1.46
C VAL A 847 -0.68 17.65 -2.14
N ARG A 848 -0.22 16.53 -2.71
CA ARG A 848 0.84 16.50 -3.73
C ARG A 848 0.23 16.03 -5.05
N ILE A 849 0.31 16.84 -6.10
CA ILE A 849 -0.11 16.50 -7.47
C ILE A 849 1.13 16.13 -8.30
N ALA A 850 1.02 15.13 -9.17
CA ALA A 850 2.06 14.73 -10.12
C ALA A 850 1.74 15.29 -11.52
N PRO A 851 2.45 16.33 -12.00
CA PRO A 851 2.07 17.05 -13.22
C PRO A 851 2.48 16.31 -14.51
N THR A 852 1.66 16.45 -15.56
CA THR A 852 1.70 15.55 -16.72
C THR A 852 2.67 15.95 -17.84
N ASP A 853 3.14 17.21 -17.89
CA ASP A 853 3.86 17.76 -19.07
C ASP A 853 5.40 17.58 -19.05
N GLY A 854 5.94 16.97 -17.99
CA GLY A 854 7.36 16.70 -17.85
C GLY A 854 8.23 17.91 -17.51
N LYS A 855 7.67 18.99 -16.95
CA LYS A 855 8.42 20.18 -16.51
C LYS A 855 8.38 20.53 -15.01
N TRP A 856 7.95 19.59 -14.16
CA TRP A 856 8.28 19.59 -12.73
C TRP A 856 8.76 18.20 -12.27
N ALA A 857 9.43 18.17 -11.13
CA ALA A 857 10.08 16.99 -10.55
C ALA A 857 9.10 16.13 -9.71
N PRO A 858 9.51 14.97 -9.13
CA PRO A 858 8.63 14.11 -8.36
C PRO A 858 8.08 14.78 -7.07
N GLY A 859 6.89 15.40 -7.17
CA GLY A 859 6.04 15.72 -6.01
C GLY A 859 6.64 16.60 -4.91
N ASP A 860 7.71 17.36 -5.15
CA ASP A 860 8.51 18.06 -4.12
C ASP A 860 7.71 19.02 -3.23
N THR A 861 6.76 19.75 -3.82
CA THR A 861 5.98 20.82 -3.14
C THR A 861 4.57 20.36 -2.78
N VAL A 862 4.10 20.74 -1.59
CA VAL A 862 2.69 20.61 -1.22
C VAL A 862 1.86 21.70 -1.92
N THR A 863 0.87 21.27 -2.68
CA THR A 863 -0.21 22.12 -3.19
C THR A 863 -1.18 22.40 -2.05
N VAL A 864 -1.35 23.68 -1.68
CA VAL A 864 -2.40 24.13 -0.74
C VAL A 864 -3.39 25.00 -1.50
N ILE A 865 -4.68 24.90 -1.16
CA ILE A 865 -5.72 25.84 -1.61
C ILE A 865 -6.41 26.54 -0.44
N ASP A 866 -6.85 27.78 -0.67
CA ASP A 866 -7.67 28.55 0.24
C ASP A 866 -9.15 28.12 0.22
N LYS A 867 -9.97 28.77 1.05
CA LYS A 867 -11.41 28.51 1.17
C LYS A 867 -12.23 28.84 -0.09
N ASP A 868 -11.66 29.61 -1.02
CA ASP A 868 -12.29 30.04 -2.28
C ASP A 868 -11.74 29.24 -3.49
N GLY A 869 -10.81 28.31 -3.27
CA GLY A 869 -10.18 27.45 -4.29
C GLY A 869 -8.87 27.98 -4.87
N ASN A 870 -8.33 29.10 -4.38
CA ASN A 870 -7.09 29.66 -4.92
C ASN A 870 -5.85 28.93 -4.36
N LEU A 871 -4.87 28.67 -5.22
CA LEU A 871 -3.58 28.10 -4.85
C LEU A 871 -2.79 29.04 -3.92
N ILE A 872 -2.49 28.59 -2.70
CA ILE A 872 -1.56 29.26 -1.78
C ILE A 872 -0.19 28.56 -1.88
N PRO A 873 0.89 29.27 -2.27
CA PRO A 873 2.24 28.76 -2.09
C PRO A 873 2.57 28.64 -0.61
N GLU A 874 3.18 27.55 -0.15
CA GLU A 874 3.49 27.28 1.27
C GLU A 874 4.22 28.44 1.98
N SER A 875 5.08 29.17 1.26
CA SER A 875 5.80 30.36 1.75
C SER A 875 4.90 31.56 2.08
N GLN A 876 3.67 31.59 1.55
CA GLN A 876 2.66 32.63 1.76
C GLN A 876 1.60 32.25 2.82
N LEU A 877 1.63 31.03 3.36
CA LEU A 877 0.85 30.67 4.54
C LEU A 877 1.18 31.64 5.70
N ASP A 878 0.20 31.98 6.53
CA ASP A 878 0.47 32.76 7.74
C ASP A 878 1.17 31.90 8.82
N GLU A 879 1.66 32.56 9.86
CA GLU A 879 2.43 31.90 10.92
C GLU A 879 1.59 30.95 11.80
N HIS A 880 0.26 31.08 11.81
CA HIS A 880 -0.63 30.15 12.50
C HIS A 880 -0.87 28.90 11.65
N ALA A 881 -1.15 29.06 10.36
CA ALA A 881 -1.24 27.95 9.40
C ALA A 881 0.08 27.14 9.34
N LYS A 882 1.23 27.81 9.33
CA LYS A 882 2.57 27.18 9.43
C LYS A 882 2.75 26.41 10.74
N GLN A 883 2.35 26.96 11.89
CA GLN A 883 2.46 26.27 13.17
C GLN A 883 1.55 25.03 13.22
N LEU A 884 0.32 25.12 12.74
CA LEU A 884 -0.61 23.98 12.66
C LEU A 884 -0.07 22.89 11.74
N LEU A 885 0.48 23.25 10.57
CA LEU A 885 1.11 22.31 9.64
C LEU A 885 2.36 21.65 10.26
N HIS A 886 3.16 22.40 11.03
CA HIS A 886 4.32 21.88 11.75
C HIS A 886 3.93 20.90 12.87
N ASP A 887 2.94 21.26 13.68
CA ASP A 887 2.41 20.40 14.75
C ASP A 887 1.80 19.12 14.16
N TYR A 888 1.06 19.23 13.06
CA TYR A 888 0.52 18.10 12.32
C TYR A 888 1.62 17.22 11.71
N THR A 889 2.67 17.81 11.15
CA THR A 889 3.87 17.10 10.67
C THR A 889 4.55 16.31 11.80
N LEU A 890 4.64 16.88 12.99
CA LEU A 890 5.18 16.19 14.18
C LEU A 890 4.27 15.04 14.65
N VAL A 891 2.95 15.25 14.68
CA VAL A 891 1.95 14.23 15.07
C VAL A 891 1.92 13.08 14.05
N GLN A 892 1.93 13.37 12.76
CA GLN A 892 1.99 12.37 11.69
C GLN A 892 3.28 11.55 11.75
N TYR A 893 4.42 12.19 12.07
CA TYR A 893 5.66 11.46 12.32
C TYR A 893 5.53 10.52 13.53
N ASP A 894 5.04 11.01 14.69
CA ASP A 894 4.91 10.23 15.92
C ASP A 894 4.01 9.00 15.75
N MET A 895 2.84 9.17 15.12
CA MET A 895 1.83 8.14 14.94
C MET A 895 2.22 7.08 13.88
N THR A 896 3.11 7.41 12.94
CA THR A 896 3.52 6.50 11.86
C THR A 896 4.85 5.81 12.17
N VAL A 897 5.98 6.50 11.96
CA VAL A 897 7.35 5.94 12.01
C VAL A 897 8.20 6.43 13.18
N GLY A 898 7.67 7.31 14.03
CA GLY A 898 8.28 7.77 15.26
C GLY A 898 8.15 6.78 16.44
N ASN A 899 8.40 7.30 17.63
CA ASN A 899 8.43 6.55 18.90
C ASN A 899 7.05 6.45 19.59
N ARG A 900 5.98 7.05 19.03
CA ARG A 900 4.58 6.92 19.49
C ARG A 900 4.32 7.45 20.90
N TYR A 901 4.92 8.60 21.23
CA TYR A 901 4.70 9.26 22.52
C TYR A 901 3.24 9.65 22.77
N LEU A 902 2.44 9.86 21.71
CA LEU A 902 1.04 10.28 21.80
C LEU A 902 0.06 9.13 22.13
N GLU A 903 0.42 7.86 21.90
CA GLU A 903 -0.46 6.71 22.18
C GLU A 903 -0.86 6.64 23.68
N GLY A 904 0.06 6.99 24.59
CA GLY A 904 -0.18 7.02 26.03
C GLY A 904 -0.88 8.28 26.56
N GLN A 905 -1.03 9.33 25.76
CA GLN A 905 -1.47 10.67 26.20
C GLN A 905 -2.99 10.90 26.13
N GLN A 906 -3.79 9.86 25.88
CA GLN A 906 -5.21 9.96 25.51
C GLN A 906 -5.49 10.86 24.28
N PHE A 907 -4.46 11.21 23.51
CA PHE A 907 -4.51 12.19 22.40
C PHE A 907 -5.53 11.83 21.31
N LEU A 908 -5.79 10.52 21.15
CA LEU A 908 -6.68 9.94 20.16
C LEU A 908 -8.08 9.62 20.72
N GLN A 909 -8.30 9.80 22.02
CA GLN A 909 -9.53 9.40 22.71
C GLN A 909 -10.55 10.54 22.69
N LEU A 910 -11.80 10.22 22.35
CA LEU A 910 -12.93 11.11 22.64
C LEU A 910 -13.06 11.28 24.17
N PRO A 911 -13.59 12.42 24.66
CA PRO A 911 -13.95 12.54 26.07
C PRO A 911 -14.98 11.48 26.44
N ASP A 912 -14.94 10.98 27.68
CA ASP A 912 -15.93 10.01 28.15
C ASP A 912 -17.34 10.62 28.18
N ALA A 913 -18.37 9.79 27.96
CA ALA A 913 -19.77 10.21 28.07
C ALA A 913 -20.11 10.59 29.52
N GLN A 914 -20.89 11.67 29.70
CA GLN A 914 -21.25 12.26 31.00
C GLN A 914 -22.65 11.85 31.45
#